data_AF-A0A8J2J2T8-F1
#
_entry.id   AF-A0A8J2J2T8-F1
#
_cell.length_a   1.000
_cell.length_b   1.000
_cell.length_c   1.000
_cell.angle_alpha   90.00
_cell.angle_beta   90.00
_cell.angle_gamma   90.00
#
_symmetry.space_group_name_H-M   'P 1'
#
loop_
_entity.id
_entity.type
_entity.pdbx_description
1 polymer ?
#
loop_
_entity_poly.entity_id
_entity_poly.type
_entity_poly.pdbx_seq_one_letter_code
_entity_poly.pdbx_strand_id
1 'polypeptide(L)'
;MSAICGVTLRPTPDSTLSDMIETGISKMAIQLEEISSAATKEFYLERNLTKMRADWTDIKFECIAYRETGVNILSALDDIQSLLDDHILKAQTMKGSPFIKPLEAEMNLWEDKLVTMQDILDAWVKVQSTWMYLEPIFTSPDIIKQMPSESRKFNNVDKLWRNVMKYTTANPDVLTATEFPNMLRDLHRAILLLEEIQLGLNEYLEKKRHFFPRFFFLSNDELLEILSETKDPLRVQPHMKKCFEGIHHLIFTPETLITAMVSAENEVVPFSTIIKPLEAKGMVEKWISQVEQQMLTSLRDVTLKAVQAYEKVPRAEWVLNWPGQVIICGDSIFWTKDVSDAIQDGTLRNYLQLSNHQIDEIVGLVRGQMEPGSRITLGALIVIAVHARDVVFALHDMGIKSTSDFNWISQLRYYLEGNTVYLRMITTEMKYGYEYLGNSSRLVITPLTDRCYRTLMSAIKLNLGGAPEGPAGTGKTETCKDLAKAVAKQCVVFNCSDGLDYKAMGKFFKVLSVVAQQILTIQNAIAAKAKTFTFEETELRLVPTCNIFITMNPGYAGRQELPDNLKVLFRTVAMMVPDYALIGEISLYSLGFVDARSLAGKIVDTYKLCSEQLSSQHHYDYGMRAVKSVLTAAGNLKLKYPAEDEGMLVLKAINDVNIPKFLAQDIPLFEGIILDLFPAYELLKPDLETLVETLKTVCKRRHIQPTEFFLEKSLQIYEMILVRHGLMIVGDAMGGKTCAYQVCK
;
A
#
# COMPACT_ATOMS: atom_id res chain seq x y z
N MET A 1 63.54 -22.13 -37.05
CA MET A 1 63.99 -22.11 -38.46
C MET A 1 65.45 -22.56 -38.61
N SER A 2 66.45 -21.91 -38.00
CA SER A 2 67.87 -22.29 -38.15
C SER A 2 68.22 -23.73 -37.74
N ALA A 3 67.59 -24.24 -36.68
CA ALA A 3 67.78 -25.64 -36.24
C ALA A 3 67.17 -26.66 -37.21
N ILE A 4 66.10 -26.29 -37.93
CA ILE A 4 65.44 -27.14 -38.93
C ILE A 4 66.26 -27.14 -40.21
N CYS A 5 66.73 -25.97 -40.65
CA CYS A 5 67.52 -25.83 -41.87
C CYS A 5 68.99 -26.26 -41.74
N GLY A 6 69.48 -26.61 -40.55
CA GLY A 6 70.87 -26.99 -40.30
C GLY A 6 71.90 -25.88 -40.57
N VAL A 7 71.43 -24.65 -40.83
CA VAL A 7 72.22 -23.47 -41.19
C VAL A 7 71.69 -22.27 -40.40
N THR A 8 72.59 -21.39 -39.94
CA THR A 8 72.20 -20.18 -39.21
C THR A 8 71.48 -19.20 -40.14
N LEU A 9 70.14 -19.15 -40.06
CA LEU A 9 69.32 -18.19 -40.78
C LEU A 9 69.17 -16.91 -39.94
N ARG A 10 69.87 -15.84 -40.33
CA ARG A 10 69.72 -14.48 -39.78
C ARG A 10 69.64 -13.47 -40.93
N PRO A 11 68.44 -13.15 -41.43
CA PRO A 11 68.28 -12.16 -42.48
C PRO A 11 68.70 -10.77 -41.97
N THR A 12 69.53 -10.07 -42.75
CA THR A 12 69.90 -8.66 -42.62
C THR A 12 69.08 -7.82 -43.61
N PRO A 13 69.07 -6.48 -43.49
CA PRO A 13 68.41 -5.60 -44.46
C PRO A 13 68.87 -5.80 -45.92
N ASP A 14 70.07 -6.36 -46.11
CA ASP A 14 70.69 -6.62 -47.42
C ASP A 14 70.49 -8.07 -47.92
N SER A 15 69.77 -8.92 -47.18
CA SER A 15 69.55 -10.32 -47.57
C SER A 15 68.61 -10.42 -48.77
N THR A 16 69.01 -11.19 -49.78
CA THR A 16 68.25 -11.35 -51.02
C THR A 16 67.49 -12.69 -51.08
N LEU A 17 66.48 -12.78 -51.95
CA LEU A 17 65.73 -14.02 -52.18
C LEU A 17 66.63 -15.16 -52.70
N SER A 18 67.71 -14.83 -53.43
CA SER A 18 68.67 -15.81 -53.93
C SER A 18 69.36 -16.54 -52.78
N ASP A 19 69.76 -15.80 -51.75
CA ASP A 19 70.45 -16.34 -50.56
C ASP A 19 69.56 -17.37 -49.82
N MET A 20 68.25 -17.15 -49.83
CA MET A 20 67.24 -18.04 -49.23
C MET A 20 66.97 -19.29 -50.07
N ILE A 21 67.06 -19.19 -51.40
CA ILE A 21 66.88 -20.33 -52.31
C ILE A 21 68.13 -21.22 -52.28
N GLU A 22 69.33 -20.64 -52.28
CA GLU A 22 70.61 -21.34 -52.22
C GLU A 22 70.79 -22.12 -50.91
N THR A 23 70.24 -21.62 -49.79
CA THR A 23 70.22 -22.31 -48.49
C THR A 23 69.22 -23.48 -48.43
N GLY A 24 68.48 -23.76 -49.50
CA GLY A 24 67.64 -24.96 -49.60
C GLY A 24 66.31 -24.88 -48.85
N ILE A 25 65.87 -23.67 -48.47
CA ILE A 25 64.62 -23.40 -47.73
C ILE A 25 63.40 -24.01 -48.43
N SER A 26 63.39 -24.03 -49.77
CA SER A 26 62.32 -24.61 -50.58
C SER A 26 62.08 -26.10 -50.34
N LYS A 27 63.13 -26.87 -49.98
CA LYS A 27 63.02 -28.31 -49.68
C LYS A 27 62.42 -28.60 -48.32
N MET A 28 62.38 -27.60 -47.42
CA MET A 28 61.89 -27.73 -46.05
C MET A 28 60.62 -26.89 -45.81
N ALA A 29 59.95 -26.47 -46.90
CA ALA A 29 58.80 -25.57 -46.88
C ALA A 29 57.69 -26.04 -45.92
N ILE A 30 57.36 -27.34 -45.92
CA ILE A 30 56.32 -27.92 -45.05
C ILE A 30 56.67 -27.77 -43.55
N GLN A 31 57.94 -27.96 -43.18
CA GLN A 31 58.40 -27.81 -41.79
C GLN A 31 58.51 -26.35 -41.36
N LEU A 32 58.73 -25.44 -42.32
CA LEU A 32 58.76 -23.99 -42.08
C LEU A 32 57.35 -23.38 -42.06
N GLU A 33 56.39 -23.99 -42.74
CA GLU A 33 54.98 -23.62 -42.74
C GLU A 33 54.37 -23.73 -41.33
N GLU A 34 54.72 -24.77 -40.57
CA GLU A 34 54.30 -24.90 -39.16
C GLU A 34 54.84 -23.75 -38.29
N ILE A 35 56.11 -23.36 -38.48
CA ILE A 35 56.72 -22.23 -37.76
C ILE A 35 56.08 -20.91 -38.18
N SER A 36 55.84 -20.73 -39.48
CA SER A 36 55.18 -19.53 -40.02
C SER A 36 53.75 -19.40 -39.48
N SER A 37 53.01 -20.51 -39.42
CA SER A 37 51.66 -20.58 -38.85
C SER A 37 51.67 -20.27 -37.35
N ALA A 38 52.62 -20.82 -36.59
CA ALA A 38 52.80 -20.51 -35.18
C ALA A 38 53.13 -19.02 -34.95
N ALA A 39 54.10 -18.48 -35.69
CA ALA A 39 54.49 -17.06 -35.61
C ALA A 39 53.34 -16.12 -35.98
N THR A 40 52.52 -16.49 -36.97
CA THR A 40 51.31 -15.71 -37.34
C THR A 40 50.29 -15.68 -36.19
N LYS A 41 50.09 -16.81 -35.50
CA LYS A 41 49.20 -16.90 -34.35
C LYS A 41 49.75 -16.18 -33.12
N GLU A 42 51.07 -16.23 -32.88
CA GLU A 42 51.75 -15.47 -31.83
C GLU A 42 51.60 -13.96 -32.07
N PHE A 43 51.87 -13.48 -33.29
CA PHE A 43 51.70 -12.07 -33.65
C PHE A 43 50.24 -11.60 -33.52
N TYR A 44 49.27 -12.46 -33.83
CA TYR A 44 47.86 -12.17 -33.62
C TYR A 44 47.52 -11.98 -32.13
N LEU A 45 48.07 -12.84 -31.26
CA LEU A 45 47.90 -12.69 -29.80
C LEU A 45 48.57 -11.41 -29.28
N GLU A 46 49.78 -11.10 -29.75
CA GLU A 46 50.48 -9.87 -29.42
C GLU A 46 49.66 -8.63 -29.80
N ARG A 47 49.18 -8.57 -31.05
CA ARG A 47 48.37 -7.46 -31.55
C ARG A 47 47.08 -7.27 -30.76
N ASN A 48 46.43 -8.37 -30.37
CA ASN A 48 45.24 -8.31 -29.53
C ASN A 48 45.54 -7.80 -28.12
N LEU A 49 46.65 -8.21 -27.51
CA LEU A 49 47.08 -7.68 -26.21
C LEU A 49 47.41 -6.19 -26.28
N THR A 50 48.12 -5.75 -27.32
CA THR A 50 48.41 -4.33 -27.56
C THR A 50 47.12 -3.53 -27.76
N LYS A 51 46.17 -4.07 -28.54
CA LYS A 51 44.87 -3.45 -28.75
C LYS A 51 44.10 -3.31 -27.44
N MET A 52 43.99 -4.38 -26.64
CA MET A 52 43.32 -4.32 -25.34
C MET A 52 43.92 -3.24 -24.45
N ARG A 53 45.26 -3.09 -24.39
CA ARG A 53 45.91 -2.02 -23.62
C ARG A 53 45.57 -0.62 -24.16
N ALA A 54 45.54 -0.45 -25.48
CA ALA A 54 45.22 0.83 -26.13
C ALA A 54 43.75 1.24 -25.96
N ASP A 55 42.84 0.27 -25.88
CA ASP A 55 41.41 0.55 -25.65
C ASP A 55 41.18 1.19 -24.27
N TRP A 56 42.07 0.98 -23.28
CA TRP A 56 41.96 1.59 -21.93
C TRP A 56 42.58 2.98 -21.77
N THR A 57 43.42 3.44 -22.71
CA THR A 57 44.21 4.67 -22.52
C THR A 57 43.37 5.94 -22.38
N ASP A 58 42.20 5.99 -23.01
CA ASP A 58 41.32 7.17 -23.02
C ASP A 58 40.08 7.01 -22.12
N ILE A 59 39.98 5.91 -21.36
CA ILE A 59 38.80 5.62 -20.53
C ILE A 59 38.95 6.28 -19.18
N LYS A 60 37.95 7.10 -18.83
CA LYS A 60 37.90 7.91 -17.61
C LYS A 60 36.64 7.61 -16.82
N PHE A 61 36.77 7.64 -15.50
CA PHE A 61 35.62 7.66 -14.61
C PHE A 61 34.89 9.01 -14.69
N GLU A 62 33.57 8.96 -14.83
CA GLU A 62 32.73 10.14 -14.67
C GLU A 62 32.46 10.39 -13.19
N CYS A 63 32.91 11.53 -12.68
CA CYS A 63 32.72 11.95 -11.29
C CYS A 63 31.69 13.09 -11.23
N ILE A 64 30.58 12.88 -10.53
CA ILE A 64 29.53 13.90 -10.32
C ILE A 64 29.46 14.33 -8.85
N ALA A 65 29.13 15.59 -8.58
CA ALA A 65 28.98 16.08 -7.21
C ALA A 65 27.79 15.43 -6.49
N TYR A 66 27.99 14.96 -5.26
CA TYR A 66 26.94 14.38 -4.42
C TYR A 66 26.41 15.40 -3.40
N ARG A 67 25.23 15.95 -3.66
CA ARG A 67 24.53 16.93 -2.80
C ARG A 67 25.48 18.08 -2.40
N GLU A 68 25.29 18.66 -1.22
CA GLU A 68 26.15 19.72 -0.65
C GLU A 68 27.26 19.14 0.26
N THR A 69 27.69 17.90 0.03
CA THR A 69 28.67 17.22 0.91
C THR A 69 30.13 17.56 0.59
N GLY A 70 30.37 18.19 -0.57
CA GLY A 70 31.71 18.48 -1.10
C GLY A 70 32.46 17.23 -1.61
N VAL A 71 31.77 16.11 -1.82
CA VAL A 71 32.32 14.85 -2.33
C VAL A 71 31.74 14.54 -3.71
N ASN A 72 32.56 14.04 -4.62
CA ASN A 72 32.10 13.49 -5.89
C ASN A 72 31.87 11.98 -5.78
N ILE A 73 30.96 11.44 -6.58
CA ILE A 73 30.65 10.01 -6.70
C ILE A 73 30.83 9.57 -8.15
N LEU A 74 31.05 8.27 -8.36
CA LEU A 74 31.11 7.68 -9.69
C LEU A 74 29.71 7.62 -10.32
N SER A 75 29.64 7.91 -11.62
CA SER A 75 28.44 7.75 -12.47
C SER A 75 28.79 7.01 -13.76
N ALA A 76 27.75 6.55 -14.48
CA ALA A 76 27.86 5.93 -15.81
C ALA A 76 28.95 4.83 -15.94
N LEU A 77 28.84 3.80 -15.10
CA LEU A 77 29.85 2.72 -15.04
C LEU A 77 29.61 1.55 -16.01
N ASP A 78 28.45 1.50 -16.67
CA ASP A 78 28.01 0.34 -17.47
C ASP A 78 28.99 0.02 -18.62
N ASP A 79 29.49 1.03 -19.33
CA ASP A 79 30.44 0.85 -20.43
C ASP A 79 31.80 0.33 -19.94
N ILE A 80 32.24 0.79 -18.75
CA ILE A 80 33.50 0.35 -18.13
C ILE A 80 33.38 -1.11 -17.68
N GLN A 81 32.26 -1.48 -17.05
CA GLN A 81 31.97 -2.85 -16.64
C GLN A 81 31.89 -3.78 -17.84
N SER A 82 31.16 -3.39 -18.89
CA SER A 82 31.06 -4.19 -20.12
C SER A 82 32.42 -4.40 -20.79
N LEU A 83 33.31 -3.41 -20.75
CA LEU A 83 34.66 -3.54 -21.31
C LEU A 83 35.57 -4.41 -20.46
N LEU A 84 35.48 -4.32 -19.12
CA LEU A 84 36.18 -5.21 -18.20
C LEU A 84 35.81 -6.66 -18.46
N ASP A 85 34.51 -6.98 -18.50
CA ASP A 85 34.00 -8.33 -18.73
C ASP A 85 34.51 -8.92 -20.06
N ASP A 86 34.43 -8.14 -21.14
CA ASP A 86 34.89 -8.56 -22.47
C ASP A 86 36.41 -8.77 -22.50
N HIS A 87 37.19 -7.88 -21.90
CA HIS A 87 38.66 -7.98 -21.90
C HIS A 87 39.18 -9.08 -20.97
N ILE A 88 38.51 -9.35 -19.85
CA ILE A 88 38.83 -10.50 -18.98
C ILE A 88 38.55 -11.81 -19.74
N LEU A 89 37.40 -11.95 -20.38
CA LEU A 89 37.06 -13.14 -21.17
C LEU A 89 38.05 -13.36 -22.32
N LYS A 90 38.43 -12.28 -23.02
CA LYS A 90 39.45 -12.33 -24.08
C LYS A 90 40.81 -12.76 -23.55
N ALA A 91 41.28 -12.21 -22.43
CA ALA A 91 42.55 -12.57 -21.82
C ALA A 91 42.58 -14.07 -21.43
N GLN A 92 41.52 -14.56 -20.78
CA GLN A 92 41.36 -15.99 -20.43
C GLN A 92 41.36 -16.90 -21.67
N THR A 93 40.65 -16.49 -22.73
CA THR A 93 40.62 -17.23 -24.00
C THR A 93 41.99 -17.28 -24.65
N MET A 94 42.72 -16.16 -24.66
CA MET A 94 44.07 -16.07 -25.21
C MET A 94 45.08 -16.92 -24.42
N LYS A 95 44.93 -17.00 -23.10
CA LYS A 95 45.73 -17.85 -22.20
C LYS A 95 45.53 -19.34 -22.47
N GLY A 96 44.34 -19.75 -22.92
CA GLY A 96 44.07 -21.12 -23.35
C GLY A 96 44.74 -21.53 -24.68
N SER A 97 45.35 -20.58 -25.40
CA SER A 97 46.02 -20.85 -26.68
C SER A 97 47.37 -21.55 -26.48
N PRO A 98 47.69 -22.62 -27.25
CA PRO A 98 49.00 -23.27 -27.17
C PRO A 98 50.16 -22.37 -27.63
N PHE A 99 49.86 -21.23 -28.28
CA PHE A 99 50.82 -20.25 -28.81
C PHE A 99 51.10 -19.10 -27.83
N ILE A 100 50.54 -19.10 -26.61
CA ILE A 100 50.70 -17.98 -25.67
C ILE A 100 52.09 -17.91 -25.00
N LYS A 101 52.86 -19.01 -25.01
CA LYS A 101 54.10 -19.15 -24.22
C LYS A 101 55.06 -17.94 -24.27
N PRO A 102 55.31 -17.29 -25.42
CA PRO A 102 56.21 -16.12 -25.46
C PRO A 102 55.65 -14.87 -24.73
N LEU A 103 54.33 -14.75 -24.63
CA LEU A 103 53.61 -13.61 -24.06
C LEU A 103 52.96 -13.94 -22.71
N GLU A 104 53.12 -15.16 -22.21
CA GLU A 104 52.39 -15.69 -21.06
C GLU A 104 52.58 -14.83 -19.81
N ALA A 105 53.81 -14.38 -19.54
CA ALA A 105 54.10 -13.51 -18.40
C ALA A 105 53.39 -12.14 -18.51
N GLU A 106 53.39 -11.53 -19.71
CA GLU A 106 52.71 -10.26 -19.93
C GLU A 106 51.18 -10.38 -19.91
N MET A 107 50.66 -11.50 -20.41
CA MET A 107 49.23 -11.79 -20.39
C MET A 107 48.75 -12.02 -18.95
N ASN A 108 49.50 -12.78 -18.14
CA ASN A 108 49.17 -13.00 -16.73
C ASN A 108 49.14 -11.67 -15.96
N LEU A 109 50.16 -10.81 -16.12
CA LEU A 109 50.18 -9.50 -15.48
C LEU A 109 49.00 -8.61 -15.90
N TRP A 110 48.60 -8.69 -17.17
CA TRP A 110 47.49 -7.91 -17.69
C TRP A 110 46.13 -8.44 -17.21
N GLU A 111 45.93 -9.76 -17.23
CA GLU A 111 44.76 -10.44 -16.68
C GLU A 111 44.60 -10.11 -15.19
N ASP A 112 45.68 -10.24 -14.40
CA ASP A 112 45.68 -9.92 -12.97
C ASP A 112 45.29 -8.45 -12.72
N LYS A 113 45.75 -7.53 -13.58
CA LYS A 113 45.37 -6.11 -13.51
C LYS A 113 43.88 -5.92 -13.80
N LEU A 114 43.34 -6.52 -14.86
CA LEU A 114 41.91 -6.41 -15.21
C LEU A 114 41.01 -7.00 -14.13
N VAL A 115 41.35 -8.17 -13.59
CA VAL A 115 40.60 -8.81 -12.50
C VAL A 115 40.65 -7.95 -11.24
N THR A 116 41.82 -7.41 -10.87
CA THR A 116 41.95 -6.50 -9.73
C THR A 116 41.10 -5.24 -9.91
N MET A 117 41.04 -4.68 -11.13
CA MET A 117 40.20 -3.53 -11.43
C MET A 117 38.71 -3.84 -11.31
N GLN A 118 38.27 -5.02 -11.76
CA GLN A 118 36.90 -5.50 -11.58
C GLN A 118 36.55 -5.62 -10.09
N ASP A 119 37.39 -6.29 -9.31
CA ASP A 119 37.20 -6.44 -7.87
C ASP A 119 37.14 -5.08 -7.14
N ILE A 120 38.00 -4.13 -7.55
CA ILE A 120 37.98 -2.76 -7.02
C ILE A 120 36.65 -2.11 -7.36
N LEU A 121 36.20 -2.17 -8.61
CA LEU A 121 34.99 -1.51 -9.07
C LEU A 121 33.74 -2.06 -8.35
N ASP A 122 33.65 -3.38 -8.20
CA ASP A 122 32.54 -4.03 -7.48
C ASP A 122 32.51 -3.62 -5.99
N ALA A 123 33.67 -3.62 -5.33
CA ALA A 123 33.79 -3.15 -3.96
C ALA A 123 33.47 -1.64 -3.85
N TRP A 124 33.89 -0.84 -4.82
CA TRP A 124 33.69 0.60 -4.86
C TRP A 124 32.20 0.96 -4.97
N VAL A 125 31.47 0.31 -5.89
CA VAL A 125 30.02 0.49 -6.04
C VAL A 125 29.27 0.07 -4.78
N LYS A 126 29.68 -1.01 -4.12
CA LYS A 126 29.09 -1.46 -2.85
C LYS A 126 29.33 -0.46 -1.72
N VAL A 127 30.54 0.10 -1.59
CA VAL A 127 30.85 1.16 -0.63
C VAL A 127 30.05 2.43 -0.95
N GLN A 128 30.02 2.86 -2.20
CA GLN A 128 29.33 4.09 -2.63
C GLN A 128 27.84 4.05 -2.28
N SER A 129 27.15 2.99 -2.70
CA SER A 129 25.71 2.82 -2.45
C SER A 129 25.39 2.82 -0.96
N THR A 130 26.17 2.08 -0.16
CA THR A 130 25.95 1.99 1.29
C THR A 130 26.31 3.29 2.00
N TRP A 131 27.40 3.96 1.61
CA TRP A 131 27.80 5.25 2.17
C TRP A 131 26.77 6.34 1.85
N MET A 132 26.24 6.39 0.62
CA MET A 132 25.20 7.36 0.22
C MET A 132 23.93 7.22 1.06
N TYR A 133 23.56 6.00 1.44
CA TYR A 133 22.43 5.74 2.34
C TYR A 133 22.71 6.17 3.78
N LEU A 134 23.91 5.85 4.30
CA LEU A 134 24.27 6.11 5.71
C LEU A 134 24.71 7.55 5.99
N GLU A 135 25.26 8.26 5.02
CA GLU A 135 25.73 9.64 5.14
C GLU A 135 24.66 10.59 5.70
N PRO A 136 23.45 10.73 5.12
CA PRO A 136 22.45 11.64 5.67
C PRO A 136 22.01 11.26 7.10
N ILE A 137 22.07 9.97 7.44
CA ILE A 137 21.66 9.45 8.75
C ILE A 137 22.70 9.81 9.81
N PHE A 138 23.98 9.52 9.54
CA PHE A 138 25.08 9.74 10.48
C PHE A 138 25.66 11.15 10.46
N THR A 139 25.15 12.03 9.59
CA THR A 139 25.32 13.48 9.69
C THR A 139 24.37 14.11 10.73
N SER A 140 23.26 13.43 11.10
CA SER A 140 22.32 13.93 12.12
C SER A 140 22.95 13.93 13.52
N PRO A 141 22.98 15.09 14.22
CA PRO A 141 23.49 15.18 15.59
C PRO A 141 22.75 14.28 16.60
N ASP A 142 21.46 14.05 16.38
CA ASP A 142 20.62 13.27 17.29
C ASP A 142 20.92 11.76 17.18
N ILE A 143 21.13 11.28 15.95
CA ILE A 143 21.57 9.90 15.71
C ILE A 143 23.00 9.71 16.23
N ILE A 144 23.91 10.67 16.00
CA ILE A 144 25.29 10.60 16.53
C ILE A 144 25.29 10.45 18.05
N LYS A 145 24.41 11.18 18.74
CA LYS A 145 24.28 11.12 20.20
C LYS A 145 23.72 9.80 20.69
N GLN A 146 22.82 9.17 19.93
CA GLN A 146 22.20 7.89 20.30
C GLN A 146 23.05 6.68 19.89
N MET A 147 23.88 6.80 18.85
CA MET A 147 24.71 5.73 18.29
C MET A 147 26.19 6.15 18.14
N PRO A 148 26.90 6.45 19.24
CA PRO A 148 28.24 7.04 19.17
C PRO A 148 29.30 6.05 18.66
N SER A 149 29.13 4.74 18.87
CA SER A 149 30.05 3.71 18.41
C SER A 149 30.02 3.60 16.88
N GLU A 150 28.83 3.44 16.31
CA GLU A 150 28.58 3.31 14.88
C GLU A 150 28.97 4.61 14.16
N SER A 151 28.69 5.77 14.76
CA SER A 151 29.10 7.07 14.23
C SER A 151 30.62 7.22 14.11
N ARG A 152 31.39 6.68 15.06
CA ARG A 152 32.87 6.67 14.98
C ARG A 152 33.35 5.77 13.85
N LYS A 153 32.74 4.60 13.68
CA LYS A 153 33.05 3.68 12.57
C LYS A 153 32.73 4.34 11.22
N PHE A 154 31.56 4.98 11.11
CA PHE A 154 31.14 5.68 9.90
C PHE A 154 32.12 6.80 9.54
N ASN A 155 32.53 7.63 10.51
CA ASN A 155 33.53 8.68 10.28
C ASN A 155 34.89 8.15 9.77
N ASN A 156 35.29 6.94 10.17
CA ASN A 156 36.51 6.32 9.65
C ASN A 156 36.34 5.92 8.17
N VAL A 157 35.18 5.36 7.83
CA VAL A 157 34.83 5.01 6.44
C VAL A 157 34.70 6.28 5.59
N ASP A 158 34.02 7.31 6.09
CA ASP A 158 33.83 8.59 5.41
C ASP A 158 35.17 9.26 5.06
N LYS A 159 36.13 9.28 5.99
CA LYS A 159 37.49 9.80 5.72
C LYS A 159 38.21 9.01 4.63
N LEU A 160 38.13 7.68 4.69
CA LEU A 160 38.72 6.82 3.66
C LEU A 160 38.07 7.08 2.29
N TRP A 161 36.74 7.11 2.26
CA TRP A 161 35.94 7.36 1.07
C TRP A 161 36.28 8.71 0.41
N ARG A 162 36.34 9.77 1.21
CA ARG A 162 36.74 11.12 0.75
C ARG A 162 38.16 11.14 0.19
N ASN A 163 39.10 10.42 0.79
CA ASN A 163 40.47 10.35 0.29
C ASN A 163 40.56 9.65 -1.06
N VAL A 164 39.86 8.51 -1.21
CA VAL A 164 39.75 7.78 -2.48
C VAL A 164 39.13 8.68 -3.54
N MET A 165 37.95 9.25 -3.30
CA MET A 165 37.25 10.08 -4.29
C MET A 165 38.02 11.36 -4.65
N LYS A 166 38.78 11.95 -3.71
CA LYS A 166 39.66 13.09 -3.98
C LYS A 166 40.80 12.70 -4.92
N TYR A 167 41.41 11.53 -4.74
CA TYR A 167 42.45 11.03 -5.64
C TYR A 167 41.89 10.74 -7.03
N THR A 168 40.75 10.08 -7.11
CA THR A 168 40.06 9.73 -8.38
C THR A 168 39.61 10.96 -9.15
N THR A 169 39.08 11.98 -8.47
CA THR A 169 38.67 13.23 -9.12
C THR A 169 39.89 13.95 -9.71
N ALA A 170 41.06 13.87 -9.07
CA ALA A 170 42.30 14.44 -9.58
C ALA A 170 42.93 13.62 -10.72
N ASN A 171 42.71 12.30 -10.73
CA ASN A 171 43.23 11.36 -11.71
C ASN A 171 42.10 10.45 -12.24
N PRO A 172 41.27 10.94 -13.17
CA PRO A 172 40.05 10.24 -13.58
C PRO A 172 40.30 9.04 -14.51
N ASP A 173 41.50 8.91 -15.10
CA ASP A 173 41.85 7.79 -15.96
C ASP A 173 41.73 6.47 -15.21
N VAL A 174 40.94 5.52 -15.74
CA VAL A 174 40.52 4.31 -15.01
C VAL A 174 41.72 3.48 -14.54
N LEU A 175 42.77 3.36 -15.39
CA LEU A 175 44.01 2.66 -15.04
C LEU A 175 44.76 3.32 -13.88
N THR A 176 44.80 4.65 -13.82
CA THR A 176 45.52 5.39 -12.78
C THR A 176 44.70 5.50 -11.49
N ALA A 177 43.39 5.69 -11.61
CA ALA A 177 42.48 5.75 -10.47
C ALA A 177 42.51 4.45 -9.64
N THR A 178 42.54 3.30 -10.32
CA THR A 178 42.57 1.97 -9.69
C THR A 178 43.94 1.58 -9.12
N GLU A 179 45.00 2.35 -9.41
CA GLU A 179 46.34 2.19 -8.84
C GLU A 179 46.50 2.83 -7.45
N PHE A 180 45.42 3.40 -6.88
CA PHE A 180 45.45 3.95 -5.53
C PHE A 180 45.97 2.89 -4.51
N PRO A 181 46.97 3.23 -3.67
CA PRO A 181 47.64 2.25 -2.83
C PRO A 181 46.69 1.51 -1.88
N ASN A 182 46.71 0.17 -1.91
CA ASN A 182 45.87 -0.72 -1.09
C ASN A 182 44.35 -0.51 -1.25
N MET A 183 43.90 0.08 -2.36
CA MET A 183 42.49 0.44 -2.58
C MET A 183 41.53 -0.72 -2.32
N LEU A 184 41.76 -1.88 -2.95
CA LEU A 184 40.88 -3.05 -2.80
C LEU A 184 40.74 -3.49 -1.34
N ARG A 185 41.87 -3.58 -0.63
CA ARG A 185 41.90 -3.97 0.78
C ARG A 185 41.13 -2.98 1.66
N ASP A 186 41.33 -1.69 1.41
CA ASP A 186 40.71 -0.64 2.20
C ASP A 186 39.21 -0.52 1.92
N LEU A 187 38.77 -0.73 0.66
CA LEU A 187 37.35 -0.84 0.29
C LEU A 187 36.69 -2.08 0.91
N HIS A 188 37.32 -3.24 0.89
CA HIS A 188 36.82 -4.43 1.59
C HIS A 188 36.69 -4.21 3.10
N ARG A 189 37.66 -3.52 3.71
CA ARG A 189 37.56 -3.13 5.12
C ARG A 189 36.41 -2.16 5.37
N ALA A 190 36.19 -1.20 4.46
CA ALA A 190 35.07 -0.29 4.53
C ALA A 190 33.73 -1.03 4.45
N ILE A 191 33.60 -2.01 3.56
CA ILE A 191 32.40 -2.85 3.43
C ILE A 191 32.08 -3.55 4.76
N LEU A 192 33.06 -4.20 5.39
CA LEU A 192 32.84 -4.87 6.68
C LEU A 192 32.39 -3.88 7.78
N LEU A 193 33.01 -2.70 7.85
CA LEU A 193 32.60 -1.66 8.79
C LEU A 193 31.19 -1.15 8.51
N LEU A 194 30.82 -0.98 7.23
CA LEU A 194 29.50 -0.54 6.82
C LEU A 194 28.43 -1.59 7.13
N GLU A 195 28.73 -2.88 6.97
CA GLU A 195 27.85 -3.99 7.37
C GLU A 195 27.60 -4.00 8.89
N GLU A 196 28.65 -3.80 9.70
CA GLU A 196 28.50 -3.65 11.15
C GLU A 196 27.66 -2.42 11.53
N ILE A 197 27.83 -1.29 10.84
CA ILE A 197 27.05 -0.07 11.06
C ILE A 197 25.59 -0.30 10.70
N GLN A 198 25.30 -0.96 9.58
CA GLN A 198 23.94 -1.31 9.17
C GLN A 198 23.26 -2.24 10.17
N LEU A 199 23.99 -3.23 10.71
CA LEU A 199 23.47 -4.11 11.75
C LEU A 199 23.10 -3.31 13.00
N GLY A 200 24.01 -2.47 13.50
CA GLY A 200 23.75 -1.61 14.66
C GLY A 200 22.59 -0.64 14.44
N LEU A 201 22.45 -0.10 13.23
CA LEU A 201 21.32 0.76 12.84
C LEU A 201 19.99 0.01 12.89
N ASN A 202 19.95 -1.21 12.35
CA ASN A 202 18.75 -2.05 12.41
C ASN A 202 18.37 -2.39 13.86
N GLU A 203 19.33 -2.76 14.71
CA GLU A 203 19.07 -3.00 16.13
C GLU A 203 18.54 -1.76 16.86
N TYR A 204 19.07 -0.57 16.52
CA TYR A 204 18.58 0.70 17.06
C TYR A 204 17.13 0.96 16.65
N LEU A 205 16.79 0.78 15.37
CA LEU A 205 15.42 0.94 14.87
C LEU A 205 14.46 -0.07 15.51
N GLU A 206 14.89 -1.31 15.69
CA GLU A 206 14.10 -2.32 16.40
C GLU A 206 13.84 -1.90 17.85
N LYS A 207 14.83 -1.40 18.59
CA LYS A 207 14.60 -0.87 19.95
C LYS A 207 13.53 0.24 19.98
N LYS A 208 13.50 1.10 18.97
CA LYS A 208 12.48 2.15 18.84
C LYS A 208 11.09 1.58 18.53
N ARG A 209 11.01 0.56 17.66
CA ARG A 209 9.76 -0.17 17.37
C ARG A 209 9.20 -0.90 18.59
N HIS A 210 10.06 -1.53 19.40
CA HIS A 210 9.63 -2.17 20.65
C HIS A 210 9.12 -1.17 21.68
N PHE A 211 9.70 0.04 21.72
CA PHE A 211 9.22 1.11 22.59
C PHE A 211 7.84 1.62 22.16
N PHE A 212 7.64 1.84 20.86
CA PHE A 212 6.36 2.27 20.30
C PHE A 212 5.94 1.38 19.11
N PRO A 213 5.10 0.34 19.37
CA PRO A 213 4.79 -0.69 18.38
C PRO A 213 4.17 -0.22 17.06
N ARG A 214 3.51 0.95 17.01
CA ARG A 214 2.96 1.46 15.74
C ARG A 214 4.07 1.83 14.74
N PHE A 215 5.33 1.96 15.14
CA PHE A 215 6.46 2.10 14.22
C PHE A 215 6.77 0.83 13.41
N PHE A 216 6.19 -0.33 13.73
CA PHE A 216 6.26 -1.51 12.85
C PHE A 216 5.53 -1.27 11.52
N PHE A 217 4.63 -0.28 11.44
CA PHE A 217 3.95 0.11 10.19
C PHE A 217 4.75 1.07 9.30
N LEU A 218 5.92 1.52 9.77
CA LEU A 218 6.83 2.38 9.02
C LEU A 218 7.99 1.56 8.44
N SER A 219 8.40 1.92 7.23
CA SER A 219 9.67 1.43 6.66
C SER A 219 10.87 1.95 7.47
N ASN A 220 12.06 1.39 7.22
CA ASN A 220 13.28 1.86 7.88
C ASN A 220 13.55 3.33 7.53
N ASP A 221 13.40 3.71 6.26
CA ASP A 221 13.67 5.05 5.76
C ASP A 221 12.73 6.10 6.39
N GLU A 222 11.44 5.77 6.49
CA GLU A 222 10.44 6.65 7.12
C GLU A 222 10.69 6.82 8.62
N LEU A 223 11.05 5.73 9.31
CA LEU A 223 11.38 5.80 10.72
C LEU A 223 12.65 6.63 10.94
N LEU A 224 13.65 6.52 10.06
CA LEU A 224 14.86 7.31 10.10
C LEU A 224 14.59 8.79 9.83
N GLU A 225 13.71 9.12 8.89
CA GLU A 225 13.30 10.50 8.63
C GLU A 225 12.76 11.15 9.92
N ILE A 226 11.86 10.45 10.62
CA ILE A 226 11.29 10.90 11.90
C ILE A 226 12.36 11.05 13.00
N LEU A 227 13.33 10.13 13.05
CA LEU A 227 14.35 10.09 14.10
C LEU A 227 15.58 10.98 13.82
N SER A 228 15.76 11.40 12.57
CA SER A 228 16.94 12.17 12.12
C SER A 228 16.84 13.66 12.43
N GLU A 229 15.63 14.24 12.47
CA GLU A 229 15.41 15.67 12.70
C GLU A 229 14.47 15.90 13.90
N THR A 230 14.91 15.47 15.09
CA THR A 230 14.03 15.46 16.29
C THR A 230 13.70 16.86 16.84
N LYS A 231 14.38 17.90 16.34
CA LYS A 231 14.15 19.30 16.68
C LYS A 231 12.89 19.87 16.04
N ASP A 232 12.51 19.38 14.86
CA ASP A 232 11.29 19.79 14.17
C ASP A 232 10.23 18.67 14.28
N PRO A 233 9.26 18.78 15.21
CA PRO A 233 8.24 17.76 15.37
C PRO A 233 7.28 17.68 14.17
N LEU A 234 7.27 18.65 13.25
CA LEU A 234 6.41 18.64 12.07
C LEU A 234 6.78 17.54 11.08
N ARG A 235 8.03 17.03 11.11
CA ARG A 235 8.49 15.93 10.26
C ARG A 235 7.71 14.64 10.43
N VAL A 236 7.01 14.48 11.55
CA VAL A 236 6.15 13.31 11.78
C VAL A 236 4.86 13.33 10.94
N GLN A 237 4.40 14.50 10.51
CA GLN A 237 3.05 14.70 9.96
C GLN A 237 2.74 13.79 8.76
N PRO A 238 3.65 13.62 7.77
CA PRO A 238 3.39 12.72 6.63
C PRO A 238 3.18 11.25 7.03
N HIS A 239 3.71 10.86 8.19
CA HIS A 239 3.73 9.48 8.67
C HIS A 239 2.60 9.16 9.64
N MET A 240 1.83 10.16 10.10
CA MET A 240 0.77 10.00 11.10
C MET A 240 -0.31 9.01 10.65
N LYS A 241 -0.74 9.09 9.39
CA LYS A 241 -1.76 8.20 8.80
C LYS A 241 -1.36 6.72 8.77
N LYS A 242 -0.04 6.42 8.79
CA LYS A 242 0.46 5.04 8.85
C LYS A 242 0.47 4.51 10.28
N CYS A 243 0.77 5.36 11.25
CA CYS A 243 0.77 5.02 12.67
C CYS A 243 -0.64 4.96 13.27
N PHE A 244 -1.56 5.79 12.79
CA PHE A 244 -2.92 5.95 13.31
C PHE A 244 -3.93 5.98 12.16
N GLU A 245 -5.03 5.23 12.30
CA GLU A 245 -6.06 5.15 11.26
C GLU A 245 -6.81 6.48 11.07
N GLY A 246 -7.24 7.12 12.16
CA GLY A 246 -8.04 8.35 12.11
C GLY A 246 -7.26 9.66 12.16
N ILE A 247 -5.94 9.65 12.40
CA ILE A 247 -5.14 10.88 12.50
C ILE A 247 -4.39 11.11 11.20
N HIS A 248 -4.83 12.10 10.42
CA HIS A 248 -4.13 12.56 9.24
C HIS A 248 -2.99 13.52 9.59
N HIS A 249 -3.26 14.47 10.49
CA HIS A 249 -2.27 15.40 11.02
C HIS A 249 -2.64 15.90 12.40
N LEU A 250 -1.68 16.49 13.11
CA LEU A 250 -1.85 17.11 14.42
C LEU A 250 -1.86 18.64 14.28
N ILE A 251 -2.57 19.34 15.17
CA ILE A 251 -2.52 20.81 15.25
C ILE A 251 -1.37 21.21 16.19
N PHE A 252 -0.44 21.99 15.66
CA PHE A 252 0.69 22.57 16.39
C PHE A 252 0.47 24.08 16.61
N THR A 253 0.74 24.56 17.82
CA THR A 253 0.85 26.01 18.08
C THR A 253 2.19 26.56 17.54
N PRO A 254 2.37 27.88 17.45
CA PRO A 254 3.65 28.49 17.08
C PRO A 254 4.82 28.04 17.97
N GLU A 255 4.55 27.69 19.22
CA GLU A 255 5.51 27.15 20.18
C GLU A 255 5.70 25.62 20.06
N THR A 256 5.23 25.02 18.97
CA THR A 256 5.29 23.58 18.67
C THR A 256 4.53 22.68 19.66
N LEU A 257 3.52 23.23 20.34
CA LEU A 257 2.66 22.46 21.24
C LEU A 257 1.55 21.76 20.47
N ILE A 258 1.28 20.50 20.80
CA ILE A 258 0.23 19.72 20.13
C ILE A 258 -1.08 19.87 20.92
N THR A 259 -2.13 20.35 20.25
CA THR A 259 -3.41 20.71 20.89
C THR A 259 -4.61 19.91 20.41
N ALA A 260 -4.55 19.34 19.20
CA ALA A 260 -5.63 18.55 18.64
C ALA A 260 -5.13 17.55 17.60
N MET A 261 -5.98 16.57 17.27
CA MET A 261 -5.81 15.68 16.12
C MET A 261 -6.87 15.97 15.06
N VAL A 262 -6.50 15.75 13.79
CA VAL A 262 -7.33 16.05 12.63
C VAL A 262 -7.44 14.84 11.71
N SER A 263 -8.64 14.52 11.24
CA SER A 263 -8.88 13.44 10.27
C SER A 263 -8.54 13.84 8.83
N ALA A 264 -8.65 12.90 7.90
CA ALA A 264 -8.50 13.17 6.47
C ALA A 264 -9.64 14.05 5.91
N GLU A 265 -10.80 14.03 6.56
CA GLU A 265 -11.99 14.81 6.26
C GLU A 265 -12.00 16.18 6.98
N ASN A 266 -10.87 16.57 7.58
CA ASN A 266 -10.69 17.80 8.37
C ASN A 266 -11.55 17.88 9.65
N GLU A 267 -12.01 16.75 10.17
CA GLU A 267 -12.66 16.71 11.48
C GLU A 267 -11.60 16.91 12.58
N VAL A 268 -11.84 17.85 13.50
CA VAL A 268 -10.89 18.21 14.56
C VAL A 268 -11.37 17.71 15.90
N VAL A 269 -10.51 16.98 16.62
CA VAL A 269 -10.74 16.55 18.00
C VAL A 269 -9.67 17.16 18.91
N PRO A 270 -10.02 18.12 19.79
CA PRO A 270 -9.08 18.70 20.75
C PRO A 270 -8.57 17.66 21.75
N PHE A 271 -7.30 17.75 22.13
CA PHE A 271 -6.76 16.94 23.20
C PHE A 271 -7.18 17.47 24.57
N SER A 272 -7.51 16.57 25.50
CA SER A 272 -7.81 16.91 26.90
C SER A 272 -6.60 17.52 27.63
N THR A 273 -5.38 17.19 27.21
CA THR A 273 -4.14 17.79 27.71
C THR A 273 -3.20 18.10 26.56
N ILE A 274 -2.59 19.28 26.59
CA ILE A 274 -1.60 19.72 25.59
C ILE A 274 -0.33 18.88 25.72
N ILE A 275 0.19 18.40 24.59
CA ILE A 275 1.45 17.64 24.54
C ILE A 275 2.59 18.58 24.15
N LYS A 276 3.74 18.42 24.81
CA LYS A 276 4.92 19.26 24.62
C LYS A 276 6.09 18.42 24.08
N PRO A 277 6.29 18.33 22.76
CA PRO A 277 7.36 17.51 22.17
C PRO A 277 8.76 17.83 22.71
N LEU A 278 9.05 19.10 23.01
CA LEU A 278 10.35 19.54 23.53
C LEU A 278 10.71 18.90 24.88
N GLU A 279 9.73 18.56 25.71
CA GLU A 279 9.98 17.89 27.01
C GLU A 279 10.49 16.44 26.83
N ALA A 280 10.30 15.85 25.63
CA ALA A 280 10.81 14.52 25.30
C ALA A 280 12.31 14.47 24.97
N LYS A 281 13.01 15.62 24.96
CA LYS A 281 14.47 15.73 24.74
C LYS A 281 14.96 14.99 23.48
N GLY A 282 14.22 15.10 22.38
CA GLY A 282 14.52 14.45 21.09
C GLY A 282 14.05 13.00 20.97
N MET A 283 13.39 12.43 21.97
CA MET A 283 12.85 11.06 21.89
C MET A 283 11.44 11.08 21.32
N VAL A 284 11.34 10.91 20.00
CA VAL A 284 10.07 11.00 19.27
C VAL A 284 9.07 9.94 19.73
N GLU A 285 9.55 8.73 20.01
CA GLU A 285 8.73 7.61 20.49
C GLU A 285 7.97 7.94 21.80
N LYS A 286 8.50 8.84 22.64
CA LYS A 286 7.89 9.20 23.92
C LYS A 286 6.68 10.10 23.74
N TRP A 287 6.81 11.18 22.96
CA TRP A 287 5.70 12.11 22.80
C TRP A 287 4.64 11.55 21.83
N ILE A 288 4.99 10.71 20.86
CA ILE A 288 3.98 10.00 20.04
C ILE A 288 3.21 8.99 20.92
N SER A 289 3.87 8.32 21.86
CA SER A 289 3.15 7.47 22.84
C SER A 289 2.17 8.31 23.70
N GLN A 290 2.51 9.57 24.02
CA GLN A 290 1.58 10.49 24.67
C GLN A 290 0.42 10.88 23.75
N VAL A 291 0.65 11.07 22.45
CA VAL A 291 -0.42 11.29 21.45
C VAL A 291 -1.40 10.13 21.46
N GLU A 292 -0.93 8.88 21.47
CA GLU A 292 -1.81 7.71 21.57
C GLU A 292 -2.64 7.72 22.86
N GLN A 293 -2.04 8.02 24.01
CA GLN A 293 -2.75 8.10 25.29
C GLN A 293 -3.77 9.24 25.34
N GLN A 294 -3.41 10.41 24.83
CA GLN A 294 -4.29 11.56 24.77
C GLN A 294 -5.41 11.35 23.74
N MET A 295 -5.17 10.66 22.63
CA MET A 295 -6.22 10.27 21.69
C MET A 295 -7.33 9.49 22.41
N LEU A 296 -6.98 8.42 23.14
CA LEU A 296 -7.95 7.60 23.87
C LEU A 296 -8.70 8.39 24.94
N THR A 297 -7.95 9.20 25.71
CA THR A 297 -8.52 9.98 26.82
C THR A 297 -9.46 11.06 26.30
N SER A 298 -9.06 11.77 25.25
CA SER A 298 -9.84 12.87 24.66
C SER A 298 -11.09 12.36 23.97
N LEU A 299 -11.04 11.23 23.25
CA LEU A 299 -12.23 10.62 22.68
C LEU A 299 -13.23 10.23 23.77
N ARG A 300 -12.75 9.65 24.87
CA ARG A 300 -13.61 9.32 26.02
C ARG A 300 -14.25 10.57 26.61
N ASP A 301 -13.47 11.62 26.86
CA ASP A 301 -13.98 12.85 27.48
C ASP A 301 -14.96 13.59 26.56
N VAL A 302 -14.69 13.66 25.26
CA VAL A 302 -15.61 14.22 24.26
C VAL A 302 -16.88 13.37 24.16
N THR A 303 -16.77 12.05 24.20
CA THR A 303 -17.94 11.15 24.23
C THR A 303 -18.84 11.41 25.43
N LEU A 304 -18.25 11.56 26.63
CA LEU A 304 -19.02 11.85 27.85
C LEU A 304 -19.73 13.20 27.75
N LYS A 305 -19.05 14.24 27.25
CA LYS A 305 -19.66 15.56 27.01
C LYS A 305 -20.82 15.48 26.01
N ALA A 306 -20.65 14.72 24.93
CA ALA A 306 -21.68 14.54 23.92
C ALA A 306 -22.92 13.84 24.49
N VAL A 307 -22.74 12.74 25.24
CA VAL A 307 -23.83 12.00 25.88
C VAL A 307 -24.58 12.88 26.90
N GLN A 308 -23.87 13.70 27.68
CA GLN A 308 -24.49 14.65 28.63
C GLN A 308 -25.27 15.79 27.93
N ALA A 309 -24.86 16.17 26.72
CA ALA A 309 -25.54 17.20 25.94
C ALA A 309 -26.76 16.67 25.19
N TYR A 310 -26.84 15.36 24.92
CA TYR A 310 -27.91 14.75 24.13
C TYR A 310 -29.31 15.00 24.69
N GLU A 311 -29.47 14.97 26.03
CA GLU A 311 -30.77 15.25 26.67
C GLU A 311 -31.10 16.76 26.72
N LYS A 312 -30.13 17.65 26.46
CA LYS A 312 -30.27 19.11 26.58
C LYS A 312 -30.46 19.82 25.24
N VAL A 313 -29.98 19.21 24.15
CA VAL A 313 -29.94 19.79 22.81
C VAL A 313 -30.85 18.96 21.91
N PRO A 314 -31.70 19.57 21.05
CA PRO A 314 -32.49 18.83 20.08
C PRO A 314 -31.63 17.91 19.21
N ARG A 315 -32.08 16.68 18.94
CA ARG A 315 -31.30 15.66 18.21
C ARG A 315 -30.74 16.17 16.88
N ALA A 316 -31.55 16.88 16.10
CA ALA A 316 -31.17 17.44 14.80
C ALA A 316 -30.00 18.46 14.88
N GLU A 317 -29.88 19.19 15.98
CA GLU A 317 -28.76 20.10 16.23
C GLU A 317 -27.58 19.34 16.85
N TRP A 318 -27.86 18.41 17.77
CA TRP A 318 -26.84 17.61 18.45
C TRP A 318 -25.96 16.83 17.46
N VAL A 319 -26.55 16.23 16.42
CA VAL A 319 -25.81 15.46 15.40
C VAL A 319 -24.88 16.31 14.51
N LEU A 320 -24.86 17.64 14.67
CA LEU A 320 -23.96 18.54 13.95
C LEU A 320 -22.82 19.09 14.83
N ASN A 321 -22.92 18.91 16.15
CA ASN A 321 -22.05 19.58 17.13
C ASN A 321 -20.85 18.72 17.61
N TRP A 322 -20.77 17.45 17.19
CA TRP A 322 -19.79 16.51 17.71
C TRP A 322 -19.06 15.75 16.59
N PRO A 323 -17.88 15.16 16.86
CA PRO A 323 -17.21 14.29 15.90
C PRO A 323 -18.09 13.10 15.50
N GLY A 324 -18.03 12.67 14.24
CA GLY A 324 -18.93 11.65 13.69
C GLY A 324 -18.85 10.30 14.40
N GLN A 325 -17.65 9.88 14.80
CA GLN A 325 -17.48 8.67 15.62
C GLN A 325 -18.18 8.79 16.99
N VAL A 326 -18.18 9.99 17.59
CA VAL A 326 -18.82 10.26 18.88
C VAL A 326 -20.34 10.31 18.73
N ILE A 327 -20.85 10.89 17.65
CA ILE A 327 -22.27 10.93 17.31
C ILE A 327 -22.83 9.51 17.25
N ILE A 328 -22.18 8.63 16.47
CA ILE A 328 -22.61 7.23 16.31
C ILE A 328 -22.62 6.47 17.65
N CYS A 329 -21.57 6.67 18.46
CA CYS A 329 -21.47 6.04 19.78
C CYS A 329 -22.57 6.54 20.73
N GLY A 330 -22.77 7.86 20.81
CA GLY A 330 -23.82 8.47 21.63
C GLY A 330 -25.21 8.00 21.22
N ASP A 331 -25.50 8.02 19.92
CA ASP A 331 -26.78 7.55 19.36
C ASP A 331 -27.05 6.09 19.72
N SER A 332 -26.01 5.23 19.62
CA SER A 332 -26.12 3.81 19.96
C SER A 332 -26.38 3.57 21.46
N ILE A 333 -25.86 4.44 22.35
CA ILE A 333 -26.13 4.40 23.79
C ILE A 333 -27.59 4.73 24.08
N PHE A 334 -28.10 5.83 23.51
CA PHE A 334 -29.49 6.23 23.70
C PHE A 334 -30.47 5.26 23.06
N TRP A 335 -30.18 4.75 21.87
CA TRP A 335 -30.96 3.67 21.26
C TRP A 335 -31.03 2.44 22.18
N THR A 336 -29.90 2.02 22.75
CA THR A 336 -29.87 0.87 23.68
C THR A 336 -30.74 1.11 24.92
N LYS A 337 -30.67 2.32 25.48
CA LYS A 337 -31.46 2.74 26.65
C LYS A 337 -32.95 2.78 26.31
N ASP A 338 -33.34 3.58 25.31
CA ASP A 338 -34.73 3.86 24.96
C ASP A 338 -35.46 2.60 24.49
N VAL A 339 -34.80 1.71 23.74
CA VAL A 339 -35.39 0.42 23.34
C VAL A 339 -35.52 -0.52 24.54
N SER A 340 -34.55 -0.54 25.46
CA SER A 340 -34.67 -1.36 26.68
C SER A 340 -35.86 -0.91 27.54
N ASP A 341 -36.05 0.40 27.69
CA ASP A 341 -37.19 0.99 28.40
C ASP A 341 -38.50 0.66 27.66
N ALA A 342 -38.54 0.82 26.34
CA ALA A 342 -39.72 0.51 25.52
C ALA A 342 -40.11 -0.98 25.53
N ILE A 343 -39.15 -1.90 25.68
CA ILE A 343 -39.43 -3.34 25.87
C ILE A 343 -40.10 -3.57 27.22
N GLN A 344 -39.59 -2.95 28.29
CA GLN A 344 -40.12 -3.12 29.65
C GLN A 344 -41.51 -2.48 29.81
N ASP A 345 -41.71 -1.31 29.21
CA ASP A 345 -42.97 -0.57 29.26
C ASP A 345 -44.00 -1.06 28.23
N GLY A 346 -43.60 -1.94 27.31
CA GLY A 346 -44.46 -2.42 26.21
C GLY A 346 -44.81 -1.36 25.18
N THR A 347 -43.96 -0.34 25.00
CA THR A 347 -44.18 0.84 24.14
C THR A 347 -43.35 0.83 22.87
N LEU A 348 -42.78 -0.32 22.47
CA LEU A 348 -41.97 -0.49 21.24
C LEU A 348 -42.58 0.15 19.99
N ARG A 349 -43.92 0.08 19.82
CA ARG A 349 -44.62 0.68 18.68
C ARG A 349 -44.50 2.21 18.67
N ASN A 350 -44.55 2.85 19.84
CA ASN A 350 -44.40 4.31 19.95
C ASN A 350 -42.96 4.71 19.66
N TYR A 351 -41.99 3.94 20.16
CA TYR A 351 -40.58 4.18 19.85
C TYR A 351 -40.28 3.99 18.34
N LEU A 352 -40.91 3.02 17.69
CA LEU A 352 -40.78 2.83 16.23
C LEU A 352 -41.26 4.08 15.46
N GLN A 353 -42.37 4.70 15.87
CA GLN A 353 -42.86 5.94 15.24
C GLN A 353 -41.89 7.10 15.47
N LEU A 354 -41.36 7.23 16.69
CA LEU A 354 -40.34 8.23 17.02
C LEU A 354 -39.07 8.04 16.17
N SER A 355 -38.60 6.79 16.06
CA SER A 355 -37.42 6.44 15.27
C SER A 355 -37.58 6.82 13.80
N ASN A 356 -38.74 6.53 13.20
CA ASN A 356 -39.04 6.97 11.82
C ASN A 356 -38.96 8.49 11.66
N HIS A 357 -39.63 9.24 12.55
CA HIS A 357 -39.61 10.70 12.50
C HIS A 357 -38.20 11.27 12.59
N GLN A 358 -37.39 10.77 13.53
CA GLN A 358 -36.04 11.28 13.72
C GLN A 358 -35.10 10.92 12.56
N ILE A 359 -35.31 9.76 11.91
CA ILE A 359 -34.57 9.41 10.70
C ILE A 359 -34.94 10.36 9.55
N ASP A 360 -36.24 10.66 9.37
CA ASP A 360 -36.71 11.60 8.34
C ASP A 360 -36.15 13.01 8.55
N GLU A 361 -36.02 13.47 9.80
CA GLU A 361 -35.35 14.74 10.14
C GLU A 361 -33.89 14.76 9.69
N ILE A 362 -33.14 13.68 9.97
CA ILE A 362 -31.72 13.57 9.57
C ILE A 362 -31.58 13.50 8.05
N VAL A 363 -32.46 12.79 7.36
CA VAL A 363 -32.49 12.75 5.88
C VAL A 363 -32.80 14.14 5.31
N GLY A 364 -33.70 14.88 5.96
CA GLY A 364 -33.97 16.28 5.65
C GLY A 364 -32.71 17.15 5.71
N LEU A 365 -31.87 16.96 6.74
CA LEU A 365 -30.58 17.66 6.86
C LEU A 365 -29.64 17.31 5.71
N VAL A 366 -29.47 16.01 5.37
CA VAL A 366 -28.56 15.54 4.31
C VAL A 366 -28.91 16.13 2.94
N ARG A 367 -30.20 16.36 2.67
CA ARG A 367 -30.69 16.99 1.44
C ARG A 367 -30.40 18.50 1.38
N GLY A 368 -30.09 19.13 2.50
CA GLY A 368 -29.71 20.53 2.59
C GLY A 368 -28.28 20.81 2.13
N GLN A 369 -27.91 22.10 2.12
CA GLN A 369 -26.52 22.50 1.96
C GLN A 369 -25.76 22.24 3.27
N MET A 370 -24.73 21.41 3.18
CA MET A 370 -23.93 21.00 4.33
C MET A 370 -22.46 20.90 3.94
N GLU A 371 -21.59 21.03 4.93
CA GLU A 371 -20.18 20.71 4.77
C GLU A 371 -19.98 19.23 4.42
N PRO A 372 -19.00 18.89 3.56
CA PRO A 372 -18.76 17.51 3.15
C PRO A 372 -18.55 16.54 4.33
N GLY A 373 -17.85 16.97 5.38
CA GLY A 373 -17.60 16.15 6.58
C GLY A 373 -18.90 15.79 7.30
N SER A 374 -19.76 16.77 7.59
CA SER A 374 -21.05 16.53 8.24
C SER A 374 -21.94 15.58 7.42
N ARG A 375 -21.89 15.65 6.08
CA ARG A 375 -22.65 14.73 5.22
C ARG A 375 -22.18 13.28 5.36
N ILE A 376 -20.87 13.03 5.47
CA ILE A 376 -20.33 11.68 5.71
C ILE A 376 -20.83 11.14 7.05
N THR A 377 -20.79 11.97 8.09
CA THR A 377 -21.28 11.62 9.43
C THR A 377 -22.76 11.27 9.42
N LEU A 378 -23.61 12.11 8.84
CA LEU A 378 -25.05 11.85 8.78
C LEU A 378 -25.39 10.65 7.91
N GLY A 379 -24.70 10.45 6.79
CA GLY A 379 -24.86 9.25 5.96
C GLY A 379 -24.53 7.98 6.75
N ALA A 380 -23.42 7.99 7.50
CA ALA A 380 -23.05 6.90 8.39
C ALA A 380 -24.07 6.65 9.52
N LEU A 381 -24.60 7.73 10.10
CA LEU A 381 -25.64 7.67 11.14
C LEU A 381 -26.95 7.08 10.59
N ILE A 382 -27.40 7.50 9.41
CA ILE A 382 -28.61 6.98 8.75
C ILE A 382 -28.49 5.46 8.55
N VAL A 383 -27.33 4.98 8.05
CA VAL A 383 -27.10 3.54 7.84
C VAL A 383 -27.32 2.74 9.14
N ILE A 384 -26.80 3.23 10.26
CA ILE A 384 -26.97 2.57 11.57
C ILE A 384 -28.40 2.73 12.09
N ALA A 385 -28.99 3.92 11.98
CA ALA A 385 -30.32 4.23 12.48
C ALA A 385 -31.42 3.43 11.76
N VAL A 386 -31.30 3.23 10.44
CA VAL A 386 -32.23 2.40 9.67
C VAL A 386 -32.18 0.94 10.13
N HIS A 387 -30.99 0.38 10.29
CA HIS A 387 -30.84 -0.97 10.87
C HIS A 387 -31.44 -1.04 12.29
N ALA A 388 -31.14 -0.06 13.13
CA ALA A 388 -31.64 0.03 14.50
C ALA A 388 -33.18 0.10 14.57
N ARG A 389 -33.81 0.83 13.65
CA ARG A 389 -35.27 0.88 13.47
C ARG A 389 -35.84 -0.48 13.03
N ASP A 390 -35.21 -1.13 12.06
CA ASP A 390 -35.68 -2.42 11.53
C ASP A 390 -35.62 -3.51 12.61
N VAL A 391 -34.61 -3.45 13.49
CA VAL A 391 -34.56 -4.28 14.70
C VAL A 391 -35.74 -3.99 15.63
N VAL A 392 -36.07 -2.72 15.91
CA VAL A 392 -37.23 -2.36 16.74
C VAL A 392 -38.54 -2.89 16.14
N PHE A 393 -38.70 -2.76 14.82
CA PHE A 393 -39.86 -3.31 14.11
C PHE A 393 -39.95 -4.83 14.29
N ALA A 394 -38.84 -5.56 14.10
CA ALA A 394 -38.80 -7.01 14.28
C ALA A 394 -39.10 -7.42 15.73
N LEU A 395 -38.58 -6.70 16.73
CA LEU A 395 -38.86 -6.96 18.15
C LEU A 395 -40.33 -6.72 18.50
N HIS A 396 -40.96 -5.70 17.90
CA HIS A 396 -42.38 -5.42 18.07
C HIS A 396 -43.24 -6.53 17.45
N ASP A 397 -42.93 -6.95 16.22
CA ASP A 397 -43.66 -8.00 15.49
C ASP A 397 -43.56 -9.36 16.22
N MET A 398 -42.39 -9.67 16.80
CA MET A 398 -42.18 -10.84 17.64
C MET A 398 -42.83 -10.73 19.03
N GLY A 399 -43.36 -9.57 19.41
CA GLY A 399 -44.02 -9.36 20.71
C GLY A 399 -43.08 -9.46 21.91
N ILE A 400 -41.82 -9.04 21.77
CA ILE A 400 -40.81 -9.13 22.83
C ILE A 400 -41.17 -8.22 24.02
N LYS A 401 -41.10 -8.77 25.23
CA LYS A 401 -41.44 -8.09 26.50
C LYS A 401 -40.33 -8.12 27.56
N SER A 402 -39.21 -8.79 27.27
CA SER A 402 -38.12 -8.92 28.22
C SER A 402 -36.80 -8.50 27.59
N THR A 403 -36.01 -7.73 28.33
CA THR A 403 -34.63 -7.41 27.95
C THR A 403 -33.69 -8.61 28.07
N SER A 404 -34.16 -9.72 28.65
CA SER A 404 -33.46 -11.00 28.67
C SER A 404 -33.71 -11.85 27.41
N ASP A 405 -34.56 -11.40 26.49
CA ASP A 405 -34.88 -12.15 25.26
C ASP A 405 -33.67 -12.24 24.33
N PHE A 406 -33.49 -13.41 23.71
CA PHE A 406 -32.37 -13.66 22.82
C PHE A 406 -32.36 -12.70 21.62
N ASN A 407 -33.51 -12.36 21.03
CA ASN A 407 -33.57 -11.49 19.86
C ASN A 407 -33.01 -10.10 20.16
N TRP A 408 -33.25 -9.58 21.37
CA TRP A 408 -32.65 -8.34 21.86
C TRP A 408 -31.18 -8.51 22.26
N ILE A 409 -30.87 -9.55 23.04
CA ILE A 409 -29.50 -9.80 23.51
C ILE A 409 -28.53 -10.05 22.34
N SER A 410 -29.03 -10.60 21.24
CA SER A 410 -28.26 -10.90 20.03
C SER A 410 -27.81 -9.66 19.26
N GLN A 411 -28.35 -8.48 19.58
CA GLN A 411 -27.97 -7.20 18.99
C GLN A 411 -26.73 -6.61 19.69
N LEU A 412 -25.97 -5.79 18.97
CA LEU A 412 -24.84 -5.05 19.53
C LEU A 412 -25.37 -3.84 20.31
N ARG A 413 -25.14 -3.81 21.62
CA ARG A 413 -25.71 -2.82 22.54
C ARG A 413 -24.62 -2.05 23.27
N TYR A 414 -24.86 -0.76 23.52
CA TYR A 414 -23.89 0.16 24.12
C TYR A 414 -24.41 0.64 25.47
N TYR A 415 -23.58 0.47 26.50
CA TYR A 415 -23.90 0.85 27.87
C TYR A 415 -22.86 1.83 28.40
N LEU A 416 -23.29 2.99 28.88
CA LEU A 416 -22.42 3.89 29.61
C LEU A 416 -22.46 3.52 31.10
N GLU A 417 -21.36 2.96 31.61
CA GLU A 417 -21.22 2.57 33.01
C GLU A 417 -20.11 3.38 33.67
N GLY A 418 -20.50 4.29 34.57
CA GLY A 418 -19.61 5.33 35.09
C GLY A 418 -19.12 6.23 33.96
N ASN A 419 -17.81 6.25 33.72
CA ASN A 419 -17.17 7.05 32.67
C ASN A 419 -16.67 6.20 31.48
N THR A 420 -17.15 4.97 31.34
CA THR A 420 -16.68 4.05 30.28
C THR A 420 -17.86 3.41 29.56
N VAL A 421 -17.78 3.37 28.24
CA VAL A 421 -18.74 2.71 27.38
C VAL A 421 -18.35 1.25 27.22
N TYR A 422 -19.32 0.37 27.43
CA TYR A 422 -19.21 -1.08 27.25
C TYR A 422 -20.13 -1.53 26.12
N LEU A 423 -19.63 -2.41 25.28
CA LEU A 423 -20.38 -3.08 24.24
C LEU A 423 -20.75 -4.47 24.72
N ARG A 424 -22.03 -4.84 24.56
CA ARG A 424 -22.54 -6.16 24.88
C ARG A 424 -23.24 -6.78 23.68
N MET A 425 -22.90 -8.03 23.38
CA MET A 425 -23.57 -8.83 22.36
C MET A 425 -23.54 -10.29 22.78
N ILE A 426 -24.71 -10.93 22.89
CA ILE A 426 -24.85 -12.30 23.42
C ILE A 426 -24.28 -12.38 24.85
N THR A 427 -23.15 -13.06 25.03
CA THR A 427 -22.44 -13.24 26.30
C THR A 427 -21.11 -12.46 26.33
N THR A 428 -20.81 -11.75 25.25
CA THR A 428 -19.58 -11.00 25.08
C THR A 428 -19.78 -9.60 25.63
N GLU A 429 -18.85 -9.18 26.48
CA GLU A 429 -18.75 -7.80 26.97
C GLU A 429 -17.34 -7.31 26.66
N MET A 430 -17.25 -6.11 26.10
CA MET A 430 -15.98 -5.46 25.77
C MET A 430 -16.06 -3.97 26.10
N LYS A 431 -14.92 -3.40 26.48
CA LYS A 431 -14.79 -1.94 26.59
C LYS A 431 -14.71 -1.34 25.20
N TYR A 432 -15.40 -0.22 24.98
CA TYR A 432 -15.20 0.59 23.78
C TYR A 432 -13.73 1.02 23.71
N GLY A 433 -13.11 0.88 22.55
CA GLY A 433 -11.68 1.04 22.40
C GLY A 433 -11.21 2.50 22.45
N TYR A 434 -12.08 3.46 22.13
CA TYR A 434 -11.81 4.90 22.06
C TYR A 434 -10.66 5.29 21.12
N GLU A 435 -10.21 4.41 20.22
CA GLU A 435 -9.27 4.80 19.17
C GLU A 435 -9.97 5.71 18.18
N TYR A 436 -9.30 6.80 17.79
CA TYR A 436 -9.85 7.71 16.81
C TYR A 436 -9.70 7.12 15.42
N LEU A 437 -10.84 6.88 14.75
CA LEU A 437 -10.91 6.24 13.43
C LEU A 437 -11.26 7.23 12.32
N GLY A 438 -11.35 8.52 12.65
CA GLY A 438 -11.75 9.58 11.72
C GLY A 438 -13.24 9.52 11.36
N ASN A 439 -13.64 10.43 10.47
CA ASN A 439 -15.01 10.51 10.00
C ASN A 439 -15.17 9.60 8.79
N SER A 440 -15.63 8.37 9.02
CA SER A 440 -15.72 7.35 7.98
C SER A 440 -17.13 6.77 7.83
N SER A 441 -17.44 6.32 6.62
CA SER A 441 -18.71 5.64 6.33
C SER A 441 -18.83 4.30 7.06
N ARG A 442 -20.06 3.88 7.30
CA ARG A 442 -20.43 2.57 7.86
C ARG A 442 -20.87 1.60 6.78
N LEU A 443 -20.60 0.32 6.98
CA LEU A 443 -21.14 -0.74 6.14
C LEU A 443 -22.64 -0.88 6.40
N VAL A 444 -23.43 -1.08 5.34
CA VAL A 444 -24.85 -1.42 5.50
C VAL A 444 -24.98 -2.77 6.20
N ILE A 445 -25.69 -2.77 7.32
CA ILE A 445 -25.89 -3.95 8.15
C ILE A 445 -27.07 -4.75 7.60
N THR A 446 -26.81 -6.01 7.27
CA THR A 446 -27.78 -7.00 6.77
C THR A 446 -27.86 -8.19 7.74
N PRO A 447 -28.87 -9.07 7.63
CA PRO A 447 -28.94 -10.29 8.45
C PRO A 447 -27.68 -11.18 8.34
N LEU A 448 -26.98 -11.13 7.19
CA LEU A 448 -25.73 -11.84 6.97
C LEU A 448 -24.58 -11.23 7.78
N THR A 449 -24.44 -9.90 7.77
CA THR A 449 -23.39 -9.22 8.54
C THR A 449 -23.64 -9.29 10.04
N ASP A 450 -24.90 -9.26 10.49
CA ASP A 450 -25.26 -9.49 11.90
C ASP A 450 -24.85 -10.87 12.39
N ARG A 451 -25.10 -11.90 11.56
CA ARG A 451 -24.64 -13.26 11.86
C ARG A 451 -23.12 -13.31 11.98
N CYS A 452 -22.41 -12.60 11.10
CA CYS A 452 -20.96 -12.46 11.18
C CYS A 452 -20.54 -11.77 12.49
N TYR A 453 -21.17 -10.65 12.88
CA TYR A 453 -20.88 -9.94 14.13
C TYR A 453 -21.05 -10.83 15.35
N ARG A 454 -22.17 -11.56 15.44
CA ARG A 454 -22.43 -12.52 16.53
C ARG A 454 -21.32 -13.58 16.64
N THR A 455 -20.89 -14.12 15.52
CA THR A 455 -19.83 -15.14 15.47
C THR A 455 -18.47 -14.57 15.87
N LEU A 456 -18.11 -13.40 15.34
CA LEU A 456 -16.85 -12.73 15.62
C LEU A 456 -16.77 -12.27 17.09
N MET A 457 -17.81 -11.65 17.63
CA MET A 457 -17.87 -11.27 19.05
C MET A 457 -17.74 -12.51 19.95
N SER A 458 -18.44 -13.59 19.63
CA SER A 458 -18.31 -14.85 20.36
C SER A 458 -16.91 -15.46 20.26
N ALA A 459 -16.22 -15.30 19.12
CA ALA A 459 -14.83 -15.74 18.96
C ALA A 459 -13.88 -14.95 19.86
N ILE A 460 -14.03 -13.61 19.90
CA ILE A 460 -13.26 -12.73 20.78
C ILE A 460 -13.41 -13.16 22.25
N LYS A 461 -14.64 -13.45 22.70
CA LYS A 461 -14.90 -13.92 24.08
C LYS A 461 -14.17 -15.21 24.43
N LEU A 462 -13.97 -16.08 23.44
CA LEU A 462 -13.29 -17.36 23.58
C LEU A 462 -11.77 -17.26 23.33
N ASN A 463 -11.23 -16.05 23.13
CA ASN A 463 -9.84 -15.82 22.71
C ASN A 463 -9.47 -16.55 21.41
N LEU A 464 -10.44 -16.78 20.53
CA LEU A 464 -10.25 -17.36 19.21
C LEU A 464 -10.24 -16.27 18.14
N GLY A 465 -9.58 -16.56 17.02
CA GLY A 465 -9.72 -15.75 15.81
C GLY A 465 -11.08 -15.96 15.13
N GLY A 466 -11.38 -15.13 14.14
CA GLY A 466 -12.57 -15.21 13.30
C GLY A 466 -12.21 -15.51 11.86
N ALA A 467 -12.93 -16.41 11.20
CA ALA A 467 -12.68 -16.82 9.82
C ALA A 467 -13.90 -16.66 8.91
N PRO A 468 -14.26 -15.44 8.47
CA PRO A 468 -15.27 -15.27 7.43
C PRO A 468 -14.82 -15.88 6.10
N GLU A 469 -15.66 -16.74 5.54
CA GLU A 469 -15.39 -17.47 4.30
C GLU A 469 -16.54 -17.38 3.30
N GLY A 470 -16.24 -17.34 2.01
CA GLY A 470 -17.24 -17.30 0.95
C GLY A 470 -16.76 -16.64 -0.34
N PRO A 471 -17.61 -16.50 -1.36
CA PRO A 471 -17.25 -15.94 -2.66
C PRO A 471 -16.68 -14.50 -2.59
N ALA A 472 -15.93 -14.09 -3.60
CA ALA A 472 -15.45 -12.71 -3.69
C ALA A 472 -16.64 -11.72 -3.76
N GLY A 473 -16.50 -10.54 -3.14
CA GLY A 473 -17.53 -9.49 -3.19
C GLY A 473 -18.66 -9.64 -2.15
N THR A 474 -18.63 -10.64 -1.27
CA THR A 474 -19.67 -10.88 -0.25
C THR A 474 -19.49 -10.07 1.04
N GLY A 475 -18.60 -9.08 1.05
CA GLY A 475 -18.43 -8.17 2.19
C GLY A 475 -17.54 -8.66 3.34
N LYS A 476 -16.97 -9.87 3.28
CA LYS A 476 -16.15 -10.48 4.37
C LYS A 476 -15.21 -9.52 5.10
N THR A 477 -14.27 -8.92 4.38
CA THR A 477 -13.25 -8.01 4.95
C THR A 477 -13.87 -6.72 5.45
N GLU A 478 -14.87 -6.20 4.73
CA GLU A 478 -15.57 -4.97 5.12
C GLU A 478 -16.41 -5.17 6.39
N THR A 479 -16.98 -6.36 6.61
CA THR A 479 -17.67 -6.71 7.85
C THR A 479 -16.70 -6.76 9.04
N CYS A 480 -15.50 -7.32 8.87
CA CYS A 480 -14.47 -7.27 9.92
C CYS A 480 -14.04 -5.83 10.25
N LYS A 481 -13.84 -4.99 9.24
CA LYS A 481 -13.52 -3.56 9.42
C LYS A 481 -14.65 -2.82 10.14
N ASP A 482 -15.90 -3.04 9.72
CA ASP A 482 -17.05 -2.35 10.32
C ASP A 482 -17.27 -2.77 11.78
N LEU A 483 -16.99 -4.04 12.14
CA LEU A 483 -17.00 -4.49 13.53
C LEU A 483 -15.90 -3.79 14.35
N ALA A 484 -14.69 -3.71 13.81
CA ALA A 484 -13.58 -3.00 14.46
C ALA A 484 -13.92 -1.52 14.70
N LYS A 485 -14.57 -0.87 13.73
CA LYS A 485 -15.11 0.48 13.89
C LYS A 485 -16.18 0.56 14.99
N ALA A 486 -17.09 -0.42 15.05
CA ALA A 486 -18.12 -0.46 16.09
C ALA A 486 -17.52 -0.57 17.50
N VAL A 487 -16.45 -1.35 17.68
CA VAL A 487 -15.75 -1.45 18.97
C VAL A 487 -14.69 -0.35 19.18
N ALA A 488 -14.56 0.61 18.26
CA ALA A 488 -13.53 1.67 18.22
C ALA A 488 -12.09 1.17 18.38
N LYS A 489 -11.70 0.23 17.51
CA LYS A 489 -10.35 -0.30 17.41
C LYS A 489 -9.81 -0.19 15.99
N GLN A 490 -8.54 0.18 15.86
CA GLN A 490 -7.85 0.21 14.58
C GLN A 490 -7.87 -1.18 13.92
N CYS A 491 -8.24 -1.22 12.64
CA CYS A 491 -8.28 -2.44 11.86
C CYS A 491 -7.18 -2.43 10.79
N VAL A 492 -6.12 -3.21 11.02
CA VAL A 492 -5.03 -3.33 10.03
C VAL A 492 -5.31 -4.55 9.15
N VAL A 493 -5.43 -4.31 7.84
CA VAL A 493 -5.71 -5.36 6.85
C VAL A 493 -4.47 -5.60 6.01
N PHE A 494 -3.97 -6.82 6.05
CA PHE A 494 -2.87 -7.29 5.20
C PHE A 494 -3.38 -8.26 4.14
N ASN A 495 -2.93 -8.06 2.90
CA ASN A 495 -3.23 -8.96 1.80
C ASN A 495 -2.09 -9.95 1.62
N CYS A 496 -2.33 -11.24 1.88
CA CYS A 496 -1.35 -12.31 1.74
C CYS A 496 -1.18 -12.72 0.27
N SER A 497 -0.57 -11.86 -0.56
CA SER A 497 -0.19 -12.15 -1.95
C SER A 497 1.18 -12.81 -2.07
N ASP A 498 1.46 -13.45 -3.20
CA ASP A 498 2.75 -14.15 -3.48
C ASP A 498 3.99 -13.25 -3.34
N GLY A 499 3.84 -11.93 -3.51
CA GLY A 499 4.92 -10.94 -3.33
C GLY A 499 5.23 -10.57 -1.87
N LEU A 500 4.55 -11.16 -0.89
CA LEU A 500 4.78 -10.86 0.52
C LEU A 500 5.95 -11.71 1.03
N ASP A 501 7.14 -11.10 1.01
CA ASP A 501 8.38 -11.71 1.49
C ASP A 501 8.16 -12.30 2.90
N TYR A 502 8.66 -13.52 3.14
CA TYR A 502 8.63 -14.15 4.46
C TYR A 502 9.30 -13.26 5.53
N LYS A 503 10.18 -12.33 5.13
CA LYS A 503 10.73 -11.29 6.01
C LYS A 503 9.73 -10.18 6.35
N ALA A 504 8.89 -9.78 5.41
CA ALA A 504 7.81 -8.81 5.63
C ALA A 504 6.68 -9.42 6.48
N MET A 505 6.33 -10.68 6.21
CA MET A 505 5.52 -11.48 7.13
C MET A 505 6.23 -11.62 8.48
N GLY A 506 7.53 -11.93 8.53
CA GLY A 506 8.30 -12.11 9.76
C GLY A 506 8.34 -10.90 10.71
N LYS A 507 8.07 -9.68 10.22
CA LYS A 507 7.82 -8.50 11.07
C LYS A 507 6.50 -8.59 11.87
N PHE A 508 5.58 -9.46 11.46
CA PHE A 508 4.26 -9.67 12.08
C PHE A 508 4.04 -11.14 12.52
N PHE A 509 4.27 -12.12 11.63
CA PHE A 509 4.24 -13.57 11.83
C PHE A 509 5.16 -14.30 10.80
N LYS A 510 6.07 -15.21 11.20
CA LYS A 510 6.93 -15.95 10.23
C LYS A 510 6.13 -17.10 9.59
N VAL A 511 6.23 -17.28 8.26
CA VAL A 511 5.81 -18.42 7.37
C VAL A 511 4.55 -19.20 7.80
N LEU A 512 3.56 -19.37 6.90
CA LEU A 512 2.24 -20.01 7.19
C LEU A 512 2.27 -21.28 8.08
N SER A 513 3.29 -22.14 7.97
CA SER A 513 3.45 -23.33 8.81
C SER A 513 3.80 -23.03 10.28
N VAL A 514 4.49 -21.91 10.55
CA VAL A 514 4.89 -21.43 11.88
C VAL A 514 3.87 -20.45 12.47
N VAL A 515 3.08 -19.76 11.62
CA VAL A 515 2.04 -18.80 12.05
C VAL A 515 1.06 -19.41 13.06
N ALA A 516 0.64 -20.67 12.87
CA ALA A 516 -0.28 -21.32 13.79
C ALA A 516 0.27 -21.38 15.23
N GLN A 517 1.57 -21.72 15.38
CA GLN A 517 2.21 -21.77 16.70
C GLN A 517 2.33 -20.37 17.32
N GLN A 518 2.62 -19.36 16.50
CA GLN A 518 2.72 -17.97 16.94
C GLN A 518 1.37 -17.43 17.44
N ILE A 519 0.30 -17.65 16.68
CA ILE A 519 -1.06 -17.27 17.09
C ILE A 519 -1.46 -18.01 18.37
N LEU A 520 -1.20 -19.32 18.45
CA LEU A 520 -1.48 -20.11 19.64
C LEU A 520 -0.74 -19.59 20.87
N THR A 521 0.52 -19.16 20.71
CA THR A 521 1.32 -18.55 21.78
C THR A 521 0.65 -17.28 22.32
N ILE A 522 0.15 -16.41 21.43
CA ILE A 522 -0.59 -15.20 21.79
C ILE A 522 -1.90 -15.57 22.51
N GLN A 523 -2.70 -16.47 21.94
CA GLN A 523 -3.99 -16.89 22.52
C GLN A 523 -3.81 -17.50 23.92
N ASN A 524 -2.77 -18.32 24.11
CA ASN A 524 -2.43 -18.89 25.42
C ASN A 524 -2.00 -17.80 26.42
N ALA A 525 -1.22 -16.81 26.00
CA ALA A 525 -0.85 -15.68 26.85
C ALA A 525 -2.07 -14.85 27.28
N ILE A 526 -3.03 -14.64 26.37
CA ILE A 526 -4.32 -13.96 26.67
C ILE A 526 -5.14 -14.79 27.65
N ALA A 527 -5.27 -16.10 27.41
CA ALA A 527 -6.01 -17.00 28.29
C ALA A 527 -5.40 -17.06 29.70
N ALA A 528 -4.06 -17.04 29.79
CA ALA A 528 -3.31 -16.97 31.05
C ALA A 528 -3.35 -15.57 31.71
N LYS A 529 -3.92 -14.56 31.05
CA LYS A 529 -3.94 -13.16 31.51
C LYS A 529 -2.54 -12.61 31.81
N ALA A 530 -1.55 -13.04 31.02
CA ALA A 530 -0.17 -12.59 31.17
C ALA A 530 -0.04 -11.10 30.86
N LYS A 531 0.87 -10.39 31.53
CA LYS A 531 1.19 -8.99 31.21
C LYS A 531 2.26 -8.87 30.15
N THR A 532 3.23 -9.77 30.20
CA THR A 532 4.29 -9.97 29.21
C THR A 532 4.35 -11.44 28.83
N PHE A 533 4.83 -11.74 27.64
CA PHE A 533 5.02 -13.11 27.17
C PHE A 533 6.18 -13.15 26.19
N THR A 534 6.84 -14.31 26.10
CA THR A 534 7.90 -14.53 25.12
C THR A 534 7.30 -14.92 23.78
N PHE A 535 7.58 -14.12 22.75
CA PHE A 535 7.19 -14.35 21.38
C PHE A 535 8.45 -14.37 20.52
N GLU A 536 8.77 -15.51 19.89
CA GLU A 536 9.97 -15.66 19.05
C GLU A 536 11.25 -15.17 19.78
N GLU A 537 11.46 -15.65 21.01
CA GLU A 537 12.61 -15.30 21.88
C GLU A 537 12.65 -13.84 22.35
N THR A 538 11.64 -13.03 22.00
CA THR A 538 11.52 -11.63 22.42
C THR A 538 10.44 -11.51 23.50
N GLU A 539 10.75 -10.81 24.60
CA GLU A 539 9.74 -10.50 25.61
C GLU A 539 8.88 -9.31 25.17
N LEU A 540 7.57 -9.54 24.98
CA LEU A 540 6.62 -8.52 24.52
C LEU A 540 5.56 -8.25 25.58
N ARG A 541 5.08 -7.00 25.62
CA ARG A 541 3.91 -6.61 26.40
C ARG A 541 2.64 -7.10 25.72
N LEU A 542 1.78 -7.80 26.46
CA LEU A 542 0.51 -8.28 25.94
C LEU A 542 -0.56 -7.18 25.98
N VAL A 543 -1.28 -7.03 24.87
CA VAL A 543 -2.53 -6.25 24.79
C VAL A 543 -3.68 -7.25 24.66
N PRO A 544 -4.49 -7.48 25.71
CA PRO A 544 -5.54 -8.53 25.72
C PRO A 544 -6.66 -8.32 24.68
N THR A 545 -6.73 -7.14 24.07
CA THR A 545 -7.72 -6.81 23.03
C THR A 545 -7.24 -7.14 21.61
N CYS A 546 -6.02 -7.65 21.46
CA CYS A 546 -5.49 -8.12 20.17
C CYS A 546 -6.28 -9.33 19.67
N ASN A 547 -6.83 -9.24 18.46
CA ASN A 547 -7.60 -10.30 17.82
C ASN A 547 -7.18 -10.40 16.35
N ILE A 548 -7.18 -11.63 15.81
CA ILE A 548 -6.75 -11.91 14.44
C ILE A 548 -7.94 -12.50 13.69
N PHE A 549 -8.31 -11.88 12.57
CA PHE A 549 -9.33 -12.38 11.67
C PHE A 549 -8.72 -12.73 10.31
N ILE A 550 -9.16 -13.84 9.73
CA ILE A 550 -8.74 -14.30 8.41
C ILE A 550 -9.96 -14.31 7.50
N THR A 551 -9.83 -13.78 6.28
CA THR A 551 -10.91 -13.85 5.30
C THR A 551 -10.49 -14.69 4.12
N MET A 552 -11.30 -15.68 3.75
CA MET A 552 -10.95 -16.64 2.71
C MET A 552 -12.00 -16.75 1.61
N ASN A 553 -11.52 -17.06 0.41
CA ASN A 553 -12.35 -17.35 -0.76
C ASN A 553 -12.10 -18.83 -1.13
N PRO A 554 -12.90 -19.77 -0.59
CA PRO A 554 -12.76 -21.18 -0.90
C PRO A 554 -12.89 -21.42 -2.42
N GLY A 555 -12.08 -22.33 -2.97
CA GLY A 555 -12.16 -22.74 -4.38
C GLY A 555 -11.66 -21.72 -5.42
N TYR A 556 -11.08 -20.59 -5.00
CA TYR A 556 -10.51 -19.62 -5.94
C TYR A 556 -9.18 -20.12 -6.50
N ALA A 557 -9.05 -20.19 -7.83
CA ALA A 557 -7.86 -20.70 -8.51
C ALA A 557 -6.59 -19.98 -8.07
N GLY A 558 -5.52 -20.74 -7.83
CA GLY A 558 -4.22 -20.22 -7.40
C GLY A 558 -4.08 -19.95 -5.89
N ARG A 559 -5.07 -20.34 -5.05
CA ARG A 559 -4.97 -20.23 -3.59
C ARG A 559 -4.88 -21.60 -2.92
N GLN A 560 -4.09 -21.68 -1.86
CA GLN A 560 -4.00 -22.86 -1.00
C GLN A 560 -5.07 -22.81 0.10
N GLU A 561 -5.57 -23.98 0.51
CA GLU A 561 -6.41 -24.08 1.69
C GLU A 561 -5.61 -23.81 2.97
N LEU A 562 -6.31 -23.34 4.01
CA LEU A 562 -5.69 -23.17 5.32
C LEU A 562 -5.31 -24.54 5.91
N PRO A 563 -4.12 -24.68 6.52
CA PRO A 563 -3.77 -25.84 7.31
C PRO A 563 -4.75 -26.10 8.47
N ASP A 564 -5.01 -27.36 8.79
CA ASP A 564 -6.02 -27.72 9.82
C ASP A 564 -5.63 -27.26 11.23
N ASN A 565 -4.34 -27.30 11.57
CA ASN A 565 -3.82 -26.75 12.83
C ASN A 565 -4.08 -25.24 12.97
N LEU A 566 -4.09 -24.51 11.86
CA LEU A 566 -4.43 -23.09 11.83
C LEU A 566 -5.94 -22.91 11.91
N LYS A 567 -6.74 -23.68 11.16
CA LYS A 567 -8.22 -23.60 11.17
C LYS A 567 -8.80 -23.71 12.58
N VAL A 568 -8.25 -24.58 13.44
CA VAL A 568 -8.72 -24.79 14.83
C VAL A 568 -8.61 -23.53 15.69
N LEU A 569 -7.71 -22.60 15.37
CA LEU A 569 -7.52 -21.35 16.12
C LEU A 569 -8.57 -20.27 15.78
N PHE A 570 -9.44 -20.53 14.81
CA PHE A 570 -10.43 -19.59 14.31
C PHE A 570 -11.84 -20.17 14.29
N ARG A 571 -12.83 -19.30 14.50
CA ARG A 571 -14.25 -19.63 14.35
C ARG A 571 -14.74 -19.22 12.96
N THR A 572 -15.18 -20.19 12.16
CA THR A 572 -15.63 -19.95 10.78
C THR A 572 -17.01 -19.31 10.71
N VAL A 573 -17.24 -18.48 9.67
CA VAL A 573 -18.57 -17.97 9.33
C VAL A 573 -18.74 -17.87 7.82
N ALA A 574 -19.78 -18.52 7.30
CA ALA A 574 -20.09 -18.51 5.88
C ALA A 574 -20.78 -17.20 5.45
N MET A 575 -20.20 -16.53 4.46
CA MET A 575 -20.61 -15.26 3.85
C MET A 575 -20.92 -15.49 2.36
N MET A 576 -22.12 -16.01 2.07
CA MET A 576 -22.47 -16.54 0.75
C MET A 576 -23.01 -15.50 -0.24
N VAL A 577 -24.23 -14.97 -0.01
CA VAL A 577 -24.87 -14.00 -0.91
C VAL A 577 -25.47 -12.91 -0.04
N PRO A 578 -25.04 -11.64 -0.17
CA PRO A 578 -25.64 -10.54 0.55
C PRO A 578 -26.92 -10.07 -0.15
N ASP A 579 -27.78 -9.38 0.58
CA ASP A 579 -29.01 -8.81 0.04
C ASP A 579 -28.71 -7.49 -0.68
N TYR A 580 -28.62 -7.53 -2.02
CA TYR A 580 -28.30 -6.36 -2.82
C TYR A 580 -29.39 -5.28 -2.77
N ALA A 581 -30.65 -5.67 -2.63
CA ALA A 581 -31.78 -4.74 -2.63
C ALA A 581 -31.79 -3.94 -1.33
N LEU A 582 -31.63 -4.61 -0.19
CA LEU A 582 -31.52 -3.95 1.11
C LEU A 582 -30.29 -3.02 1.16
N ILE A 583 -29.14 -3.48 0.64
CA ILE A 583 -27.93 -2.64 0.58
C ILE A 583 -28.16 -1.41 -0.30
N GLY A 584 -28.80 -1.58 -1.46
CA GLY A 584 -29.15 -0.50 -2.36
C GLY A 584 -30.10 0.52 -1.73
N GLU A 585 -31.16 0.05 -1.08
CA GLU A 585 -32.18 0.88 -0.42
C GLU A 585 -31.52 1.78 0.63
N ILE A 586 -30.78 1.19 1.57
CA ILE A 586 -30.16 1.93 2.67
C ILE A 586 -29.08 2.88 2.14
N SER A 587 -28.33 2.47 1.11
CA SER A 587 -27.31 3.33 0.50
C SER A 587 -27.93 4.55 -0.18
N LEU A 588 -28.95 4.37 -1.02
CA LEU A 588 -29.65 5.49 -1.66
C LEU A 588 -30.29 6.41 -0.62
N TYR A 589 -30.91 5.83 0.41
CA TYR A 589 -31.53 6.60 1.48
C TYR A 589 -30.50 7.45 2.24
N SER A 590 -29.31 6.91 2.53
CA SER A 590 -28.18 7.66 3.12
C SER A 590 -27.63 8.79 2.24
N LEU A 591 -27.93 8.75 0.94
CA LEU A 591 -27.59 9.77 -0.05
C LEU A 591 -28.72 10.79 -0.27
N GLY A 592 -29.81 10.70 0.50
CA GLY A 592 -30.93 11.64 0.48
C GLY A 592 -32.03 11.32 -0.56
N PHE A 593 -32.08 10.08 -1.07
CA PHE A 593 -33.18 9.60 -1.91
C PHE A 593 -34.42 9.31 -1.07
N VAL A 594 -35.60 9.65 -1.59
CA VAL A 594 -36.90 9.39 -0.96
C VAL A 594 -37.48 8.06 -1.45
N ASP A 595 -37.45 7.79 -2.76
CA ASP A 595 -37.98 6.54 -3.35
C ASP A 595 -36.93 5.41 -3.38
N ALA A 596 -36.06 5.37 -2.36
CA ALA A 596 -34.88 4.52 -2.32
C ALA A 596 -35.19 3.02 -2.46
N ARG A 597 -36.30 2.53 -1.88
CA ARG A 597 -36.69 1.12 -1.95
C ARG A 597 -37.05 0.67 -3.37
N SER A 598 -37.92 1.43 -4.03
CA SER A 598 -38.35 1.16 -5.41
C SER A 598 -37.15 1.18 -6.35
N LEU A 599 -36.32 2.22 -6.25
CA LEU A 599 -35.15 2.40 -7.10
C LEU A 599 -34.08 1.32 -6.87
N ALA A 600 -33.85 0.90 -5.62
CA ALA A 600 -32.93 -0.18 -5.31
C ALA A 600 -33.39 -1.51 -5.92
N GLY A 601 -34.69 -1.82 -5.85
CA GLY A 601 -35.28 -2.98 -6.53
C GLY A 601 -34.99 -2.96 -8.03
N LYS A 602 -35.26 -1.83 -8.70
CA LYS A 602 -34.98 -1.67 -10.13
C LYS A 602 -33.50 -1.83 -10.48
N ILE A 603 -32.57 -1.32 -9.68
CA ILE A 603 -31.13 -1.51 -9.89
C ILE A 603 -30.78 -3.00 -9.84
N VAL A 604 -31.28 -3.71 -8.84
CA VAL A 604 -31.01 -5.16 -8.67
C VAL A 604 -31.63 -5.96 -9.81
N ASP A 605 -32.87 -5.67 -10.18
CA ASP A 605 -33.56 -6.33 -11.29
C ASP A 605 -32.84 -6.07 -12.62
N THR A 606 -32.32 -4.86 -12.84
CA THR A 606 -31.48 -4.54 -14.01
C THR A 606 -30.29 -5.49 -14.09
N TYR A 607 -29.54 -5.65 -13.00
CA TYR A 607 -28.36 -6.52 -12.99
C TYR A 607 -28.69 -8.00 -13.09
N LYS A 608 -29.82 -8.42 -12.52
CA LYS A 608 -30.32 -9.78 -12.65
C LYS A 608 -30.69 -10.08 -14.11
N LEU A 609 -31.50 -9.24 -14.74
CA LEU A 609 -31.91 -9.41 -16.13
C LEU A 609 -30.71 -9.33 -17.08
N CYS A 610 -29.75 -8.43 -16.84
CA CYS A 610 -28.50 -8.39 -17.59
C CYS A 610 -27.74 -9.72 -17.51
N SER A 611 -27.67 -10.34 -16.32
CA SER A 611 -26.98 -11.62 -16.15
C SER A 611 -27.69 -12.81 -16.81
N GLU A 612 -29.01 -12.71 -17.01
CA GLU A 612 -29.84 -13.76 -17.60
C GLU A 612 -29.98 -13.61 -19.13
N GLN A 613 -29.93 -12.38 -19.66
CA GLN A 613 -30.25 -12.07 -21.07
C GLN A 613 -29.05 -11.66 -21.93
N LEU A 614 -28.01 -11.04 -21.35
CA LEU A 614 -26.84 -10.61 -22.13
C LEU A 614 -25.88 -11.76 -22.39
N SER A 615 -25.01 -11.60 -23.39
CA SER A 615 -23.98 -12.59 -23.69
C SER A 615 -23.01 -12.80 -22.51
N SER A 616 -22.55 -14.03 -22.30
CA SER A 616 -21.57 -14.34 -21.25
C SER A 616 -20.18 -13.85 -21.66
N GLN A 617 -19.65 -12.86 -20.92
CA GLN A 617 -18.33 -12.28 -21.15
C GLN A 617 -17.50 -12.28 -19.86
N HIS A 618 -16.20 -12.56 -19.96
CA HIS A 618 -15.29 -12.59 -18.81
C HIS A 618 -15.17 -11.25 -18.07
N HIS A 619 -15.44 -10.14 -18.74
CA HIS A 619 -15.33 -8.78 -18.18
C HIS A 619 -16.67 -8.22 -17.69
N TYR A 620 -17.78 -8.95 -17.86
CA TYR A 620 -19.07 -8.55 -17.30
C TYR A 620 -19.10 -8.87 -15.81
N ASP A 621 -19.45 -7.87 -14.99
CA ASP A 621 -19.59 -7.98 -13.54
C ASP A 621 -20.98 -7.48 -13.16
N TYR A 622 -21.78 -8.37 -12.60
CA TYR A 622 -23.14 -8.10 -12.11
C TYR A 622 -23.24 -8.29 -10.58
N GLY A 623 -22.10 -8.39 -9.89
CA GLY A 623 -22.04 -8.54 -8.44
C GLY A 623 -22.14 -7.21 -7.69
N MET A 624 -21.98 -7.27 -6.36
CA MET A 624 -22.09 -6.11 -5.47
C MET A 624 -21.16 -4.94 -5.83
N ARG A 625 -20.03 -5.20 -6.49
CA ARG A 625 -19.10 -4.14 -6.93
C ARG A 625 -19.70 -3.28 -8.04
N ALA A 626 -20.47 -3.88 -8.95
CA ALA A 626 -21.18 -3.17 -10.01
C ALA A 626 -22.31 -2.32 -9.41
N VAL A 627 -23.15 -2.94 -8.56
CA VAL A 627 -24.23 -2.26 -7.83
C VAL A 627 -23.69 -1.05 -7.04
N LYS A 628 -22.60 -1.21 -6.27
CA LYS A 628 -21.98 -0.12 -5.52
C LYS A 628 -21.51 1.05 -6.40
N SER A 629 -21.07 0.76 -7.61
CA SER A 629 -20.62 1.80 -8.55
C SER A 629 -21.79 2.64 -9.06
N VAL A 630 -22.92 1.99 -9.38
CA VAL A 630 -24.16 2.68 -9.73
C VAL A 630 -24.66 3.53 -8.57
N LEU A 631 -24.68 2.98 -7.34
CA LEU A 631 -25.10 3.73 -6.14
C LEU A 631 -24.24 4.98 -5.90
N THR A 632 -22.93 4.87 -6.10
CA THR A 632 -22.00 6.01 -5.96
C THR A 632 -22.23 7.05 -7.06
N ALA A 633 -22.40 6.62 -8.31
CA ALA A 633 -22.71 7.50 -9.42
C ALA A 633 -24.06 8.22 -9.22
N ALA A 634 -25.10 7.50 -8.79
CA ALA A 634 -26.41 8.06 -8.48
C ALA A 634 -26.33 9.10 -7.34
N GLY A 635 -25.56 8.83 -6.28
CA GLY A 635 -25.31 9.80 -5.21
C GLY A 635 -24.64 11.08 -5.69
N ASN A 636 -23.61 10.97 -6.52
CA ASN A 636 -22.93 12.14 -7.12
C ASN A 636 -23.89 12.93 -8.02
N LEU A 637 -24.72 12.25 -8.80
CA LEU A 637 -25.75 12.88 -9.62
C LEU A 637 -26.81 13.59 -8.78
N LYS A 638 -27.25 13.01 -7.66
CA LYS A 638 -28.20 13.63 -6.72
C LYS A 638 -27.63 14.91 -6.10
N LEU A 639 -26.33 14.94 -5.80
CA LEU A 639 -25.67 16.15 -5.31
C LEU A 639 -25.56 17.24 -6.39
N LYS A 640 -25.29 16.85 -7.64
CA LYS A 640 -25.17 17.78 -8.77
C LYS A 640 -26.53 18.32 -9.23
N TYR A 641 -27.56 17.49 -9.18
CA TYR A 641 -28.90 17.76 -9.68
C TYR A 641 -29.97 17.44 -8.61
N PRO A 642 -30.06 18.24 -7.53
CA PRO A 642 -30.88 17.89 -6.35
C PRO A 642 -32.39 17.89 -6.61
N ALA A 643 -32.84 18.68 -7.58
CA ALA A 643 -34.26 18.87 -7.93
C ALA A 643 -34.76 17.92 -9.03
N GLU A 644 -33.86 17.20 -9.70
CA GLU A 644 -34.23 16.25 -10.75
C GLU A 644 -34.89 15.00 -10.15
N ASP A 645 -35.69 14.34 -10.98
CA ASP A 645 -36.38 13.11 -10.61
C ASP A 645 -35.37 12.00 -10.26
N GLU A 646 -35.59 11.34 -9.12
CA GLU A 646 -34.68 10.33 -8.60
C GLU A 646 -34.53 9.10 -9.50
N GLY A 647 -35.61 8.73 -10.20
CA GLY A 647 -35.61 7.67 -11.20
C GLY A 647 -34.76 8.03 -12.41
N MET A 648 -34.84 9.28 -12.89
CA MET A 648 -33.97 9.76 -13.99
C MET A 648 -32.48 9.74 -13.60
N LEU A 649 -32.15 10.11 -12.37
CA LEU A 649 -30.76 10.09 -11.88
C LEU A 649 -30.22 8.66 -11.77
N VAL A 650 -31.02 7.72 -11.27
CA VAL A 650 -30.65 6.30 -11.19
C VAL A 650 -30.51 5.69 -12.59
N LEU A 651 -31.45 5.98 -13.49
CA LEU A 651 -31.40 5.55 -14.89
C LEU A 651 -30.09 6.02 -15.56
N LYS A 652 -29.75 7.30 -15.40
CA LYS A 652 -28.50 7.86 -15.90
C LYS A 652 -27.29 7.15 -15.31
N ALA A 653 -27.24 6.96 -13.99
CA ALA A 653 -26.14 6.26 -13.32
C ALA A 653 -25.95 4.82 -13.83
N ILE A 654 -27.05 4.10 -14.07
CA ILE A 654 -27.03 2.75 -14.64
C ILE A 654 -26.42 2.78 -16.05
N ASN A 655 -26.80 3.73 -16.89
CA ASN A 655 -26.31 3.85 -18.26
C ASN A 655 -24.83 4.24 -18.31
N ASP A 656 -24.44 5.30 -17.59
CA ASP A 656 -23.06 5.81 -17.55
C ASP A 656 -22.07 4.72 -17.09
N VAL A 657 -22.49 3.86 -16.14
CA VAL A 657 -21.63 2.81 -15.59
C VAL A 657 -21.55 1.56 -16.46
N ASN A 658 -22.59 1.24 -17.24
CA ASN A 658 -22.70 -0.06 -17.90
C ASN A 658 -22.55 -0.01 -19.44
N ILE A 659 -23.04 1.02 -20.12
CA ILE A 659 -22.92 1.16 -21.59
C ILE A 659 -21.46 1.06 -22.06
N PRO A 660 -20.46 1.68 -21.39
CA PRO A 660 -19.06 1.58 -21.83
C PRO A 660 -18.47 0.15 -21.80
N LYS A 661 -19.14 -0.78 -21.12
CA LYS A 661 -18.66 -2.17 -20.92
C LYS A 661 -19.28 -3.15 -21.91
N PHE A 662 -20.50 -2.88 -22.38
CA PHE A 662 -21.25 -3.84 -23.18
C PHE A 662 -20.78 -3.90 -24.62
N LEU A 663 -20.85 -5.10 -25.20
CA LEU A 663 -20.66 -5.33 -26.62
C LEU A 663 -21.80 -4.71 -27.43
N ALA A 664 -21.53 -4.30 -28.66
CA ALA A 664 -22.51 -3.64 -29.52
C ALA A 664 -23.82 -4.45 -29.72
N GLN A 665 -23.73 -5.77 -29.73
CA GLN A 665 -24.89 -6.67 -29.85
C GLN A 665 -25.74 -6.76 -28.57
N ASP A 666 -25.14 -6.49 -27.41
CA ASP A 666 -25.79 -6.55 -26.10
C ASP A 666 -26.45 -5.21 -25.72
N ILE A 667 -26.03 -4.10 -26.35
CA ILE A 667 -26.60 -2.76 -26.11
C ILE A 667 -28.12 -2.71 -26.37
N PRO A 668 -28.65 -3.21 -27.51
CA PRO A 668 -30.10 -3.19 -27.75
C PRO A 668 -30.89 -4.03 -26.73
N LEU A 669 -30.32 -5.15 -26.26
CA LEU A 669 -30.94 -5.97 -25.22
C LEU A 669 -31.00 -5.22 -23.89
N PHE A 670 -29.90 -4.56 -23.53
CA PHE A 670 -29.82 -3.71 -22.35
C PHE A 670 -30.81 -2.53 -22.41
N GLU A 671 -30.91 -1.85 -23.55
CA GLU A 671 -31.89 -0.78 -23.76
C GLU A 671 -33.33 -1.29 -23.57
N GLY A 672 -33.64 -2.50 -24.05
CA GLY A 672 -34.92 -3.17 -23.80
C GLY A 672 -35.20 -3.38 -22.30
N ILE A 673 -34.23 -3.94 -21.56
CA ILE A 673 -34.33 -4.11 -20.10
C ILE A 673 -34.59 -2.78 -19.39
N ILE A 674 -33.90 -1.73 -19.81
CA ILE A 674 -34.03 -0.40 -19.24
C ILE A 674 -35.42 0.21 -19.53
N LEU A 675 -35.93 0.08 -20.75
CA LEU A 675 -37.26 0.56 -21.11
C LEU A 675 -38.36 -0.15 -20.31
N ASP A 676 -38.20 -1.44 -20.04
CA ASP A 676 -39.15 -2.22 -19.24
C ASP A 676 -39.15 -1.80 -17.76
N LEU A 677 -37.98 -1.51 -17.17
CA LEU A 677 -37.85 -1.14 -15.75
C LEU A 677 -38.07 0.37 -15.49
N PHE A 678 -37.79 1.22 -16.47
CA PHE A 678 -37.86 2.68 -16.39
C PHE A 678 -38.73 3.30 -17.50
N PRO A 679 -39.97 2.82 -17.75
CA PRO A 679 -40.78 3.23 -18.90
C PRO A 679 -41.22 4.69 -18.88
N ALA A 680 -41.26 5.31 -17.70
CA ALA A 680 -41.75 6.67 -17.49
C ALA A 680 -40.64 7.74 -17.46
N TYR A 681 -39.38 7.36 -17.65
CA TYR A 681 -38.24 8.26 -17.46
C TYR A 681 -37.48 8.50 -18.77
N GLU A 682 -37.26 9.77 -19.08
CA GLU A 682 -36.39 10.16 -20.18
C GLU A 682 -34.94 10.26 -19.71
N LEU A 683 -33.99 9.93 -20.60
CA LEU A 683 -32.58 9.96 -20.28
C LEU A 683 -32.08 11.41 -20.24
N LEU A 684 -31.55 11.81 -19.09
CA LEU A 684 -31.05 13.17 -18.88
C LEU A 684 -29.79 13.43 -19.72
N LYS A 685 -29.95 14.26 -20.77
CA LYS A 685 -28.87 14.60 -21.69
C LYS A 685 -27.70 15.24 -20.93
N PRO A 686 -26.46 14.75 -21.13
CA PRO A 686 -25.31 15.34 -20.49
C PRO A 686 -24.98 16.70 -21.11
N ASP A 687 -24.74 17.71 -20.26
CA ASP A 687 -24.20 19.01 -20.69
C ASP A 687 -22.67 18.88 -20.85
N LEU A 688 -22.25 18.43 -22.03
CA LEU A 688 -20.84 18.18 -22.38
C LEU A 688 -20.41 18.89 -23.66
N GLU A 689 -21.16 19.89 -24.15
CA GLU A 689 -20.87 20.58 -25.41
C GLU A 689 -19.46 21.20 -25.42
N THR A 690 -19.11 21.92 -24.35
CA THR A 690 -17.77 22.51 -24.16
C THR A 690 -16.66 21.45 -24.15
N LEU A 691 -16.91 20.28 -23.56
CA LEU A 691 -15.95 19.18 -23.53
C LEU A 691 -15.75 18.59 -24.93
N VAL A 692 -16.83 18.39 -25.68
CA VAL A 692 -16.78 17.91 -27.07
C VAL A 692 -16.01 18.87 -27.97
N GLU A 693 -16.22 20.17 -27.85
CA GLU A 693 -15.46 21.19 -28.60
C GLU A 693 -13.96 21.16 -28.26
N THR A 694 -13.64 20.99 -26.98
CA THR A 694 -12.26 20.88 -26.51
C THR A 694 -11.59 19.61 -27.05
N LEU A 695 -12.27 18.46 -27.00
CA LEU A 695 -11.78 17.19 -27.56
C LEU A 695 -11.48 17.33 -29.05
N LYS A 696 -12.39 17.95 -29.82
CA LYS A 696 -12.19 18.22 -31.26
C LYS A 696 -10.94 19.09 -31.50
N THR A 697 -10.71 20.09 -30.66
CA THR A 697 -9.53 20.97 -30.74
C THR A 697 -8.23 20.22 -30.46
N VAL A 698 -8.21 19.38 -29.43
CA VAL A 698 -7.04 18.54 -29.09
C VAL A 698 -6.77 17.49 -30.17
N CYS A 699 -7.81 16.89 -30.74
CA CYS A 699 -7.67 15.95 -31.86
C CYS A 699 -6.97 16.61 -33.05
N LYS A 700 -7.39 17.82 -33.44
CA LYS A 700 -6.74 18.60 -34.51
C LYS A 700 -5.25 18.83 -34.22
N ARG A 701 -4.90 19.24 -33.00
CA ARG A 701 -3.51 19.48 -32.59
C ARG A 701 -2.64 18.21 -32.63
N ARG A 702 -3.22 17.05 -32.32
CA ARG A 702 -2.52 15.76 -32.33
C ARG A 702 -2.62 15.02 -33.68
N HIS A 703 -3.18 15.65 -34.72
CA HIS A 703 -3.43 15.04 -36.03
C HIS A 703 -4.29 13.75 -35.97
N ILE A 704 -5.26 13.71 -35.06
CA ILE A 704 -6.23 12.62 -34.90
C ILE A 704 -7.55 13.04 -35.57
N GLN A 705 -8.19 12.11 -36.28
CA GLN A 705 -9.52 12.34 -36.88
C GLN A 705 -10.62 12.21 -35.80
N PRO A 706 -11.38 13.28 -35.49
CA PRO A 706 -12.44 13.24 -34.48
C PRO A 706 -13.74 12.67 -35.08
N THR A 707 -13.80 11.36 -35.31
CA THR A 707 -15.05 10.69 -35.69
C THR A 707 -16.04 10.72 -34.51
N GLU A 708 -17.34 10.66 -34.78
CA GLU A 708 -18.36 10.67 -33.70
C GLU A 708 -18.13 9.52 -32.71
N PHE A 709 -17.86 8.31 -33.23
CA PHE A 709 -17.53 7.15 -32.40
C PHE A 709 -16.29 7.38 -31.51
N PHE A 710 -15.24 8.01 -32.05
CA PHE A 710 -14.03 8.30 -31.28
C PHE A 710 -14.30 9.31 -30.16
N LEU A 711 -15.09 10.36 -30.44
CA LEU A 711 -15.50 11.35 -29.45
C LEU A 711 -16.35 10.72 -28.36
N GLU A 712 -17.35 9.91 -28.72
CA GLU A 712 -18.21 9.19 -27.78
C GLU A 712 -17.38 8.29 -26.84
N LYS A 713 -16.46 7.49 -27.39
CA LYS A 713 -15.59 6.63 -26.56
C LYS A 713 -14.65 7.42 -25.68
N SER A 714 -14.16 8.57 -26.14
CA SER A 714 -13.33 9.48 -25.33
C SER A 714 -14.12 10.06 -24.16
N LEU A 715 -15.38 10.45 -24.38
CA LEU A 715 -16.29 10.89 -23.31
C LEU A 715 -16.57 9.78 -22.30
N GLN A 716 -16.87 8.56 -22.75
CA GLN A 716 -17.10 7.41 -21.88
C GLN A 716 -15.86 7.10 -21.01
N ILE A 717 -14.65 7.23 -21.57
CA ILE A 717 -13.40 7.10 -20.79
C ILE A 717 -13.33 8.20 -19.71
N TYR A 718 -13.62 9.45 -20.06
CA TYR A 718 -13.61 10.56 -19.12
C TYR A 718 -14.62 10.37 -17.98
N GLU A 719 -15.86 10.01 -18.30
CA GLU A 719 -16.89 9.73 -17.30
C GLU A 719 -16.48 8.55 -16.39
N MET A 720 -15.86 7.52 -16.96
CA MET A 720 -15.40 6.39 -16.17
C MET A 720 -14.24 6.73 -15.24
N ILE A 721 -13.38 7.68 -15.60
CA ILE A 721 -12.34 8.23 -14.71
C ILE A 721 -12.97 8.95 -13.51
N LEU A 722 -14.09 9.65 -13.71
CA LEU A 722 -14.81 10.33 -12.62
C LEU A 722 -15.46 9.34 -11.63
N VAL A 723 -15.83 8.14 -12.09
CA VAL A 723 -16.49 7.13 -11.26
C VAL A 723 -15.47 6.20 -10.57
N ARG A 724 -14.36 5.85 -11.22
CA ARG A 724 -13.37 4.88 -10.70
C ARG A 724 -11.92 5.32 -10.93
N HIS A 725 -11.09 5.12 -9.91
CA HIS A 725 -9.65 5.37 -9.97
C HIS A 725 -8.87 4.39 -10.86
N GLY A 726 -9.40 3.18 -11.07
CA GLY A 726 -8.78 2.15 -11.93
C GLY A 726 -9.73 1.74 -13.04
N LEU A 727 -9.24 1.77 -14.28
CA LEU A 727 -10.00 1.39 -15.48
C LEU A 727 -9.13 0.57 -16.43
N MET A 728 -9.77 -0.28 -17.23
CA MET A 728 -9.13 -1.05 -18.28
C MET A 728 -9.76 -0.66 -19.61
N ILE A 729 -8.93 -0.29 -20.60
CA ILE A 729 -9.41 -0.01 -21.95
C ILE A 729 -9.11 -1.24 -22.81
N VAL A 730 -10.15 -2.01 -23.10
CA VAL A 730 -10.05 -3.29 -23.81
C VAL A 730 -10.43 -3.11 -25.28
N GLY A 731 -9.72 -3.80 -26.17
CA GLY A 731 -9.99 -3.83 -27.61
C GLY A 731 -8.74 -4.19 -28.39
N ASP A 732 -8.85 -4.29 -29.71
CA ASP A 732 -7.77 -4.78 -30.57
C ASP A 732 -6.60 -3.80 -30.71
N ALA A 733 -5.44 -4.34 -31.09
CA ALA A 733 -4.28 -3.53 -31.47
C ALA A 733 -4.66 -2.54 -32.58
N MET A 734 -4.09 -1.34 -32.54
CA MET A 734 -4.39 -0.24 -33.48
C MET A 734 -5.84 0.28 -33.46
N GLY A 735 -6.70 -0.15 -32.53
CA GLY A 735 -8.08 0.35 -32.38
C GLY A 735 -8.23 1.76 -31.78
N GLY A 736 -7.21 2.62 -31.86
CA GLY A 736 -7.28 4.02 -31.38
C GLY A 736 -7.34 4.23 -29.85
N LYS A 737 -7.31 3.17 -29.03
CA LYS A 737 -7.43 3.22 -27.55
C LYS A 737 -6.43 4.18 -26.89
N THR A 738 -5.15 4.08 -27.27
CA THR A 738 -4.09 4.94 -26.74
C THR A 738 -4.34 6.41 -27.07
N CYS A 739 -4.81 6.69 -28.29
CA CYS A 739 -5.14 8.03 -28.74
C CYS A 739 -6.34 8.59 -27.96
N ALA A 740 -7.41 7.82 -27.77
CA ALA A 740 -8.58 8.25 -27.01
C ALA A 740 -8.20 8.63 -25.57
N TYR A 741 -7.45 7.78 -24.88
CA TYR A 741 -6.95 8.08 -23.54
C TYR A 741 -6.07 9.34 -23.49
N GLN A 742 -5.14 9.48 -24.45
CA GLN A 742 -4.24 10.63 -24.51
C GLN A 742 -4.90 11.96 -24.87
N VAL A 743 -6.07 11.93 -25.51
CA VAL A 743 -6.86 13.13 -25.80
C VAL A 743 -7.65 13.56 -24.56
N CYS A 744 -8.04 12.62 -23.70
CA CYS A 744 -8.72 12.90 -22.42
C CYS A 744 -7.77 13.38 -21.31
N LYS A 745 -6.48 13.05 -21.38
CA LYS A 745 -5.42 13.54 -20.49
C LYS A 745 -4.88 14.88 -20.96
#